data_AF-A0A967K3Y0-F1
#
_entry.id   AF-A0A967K3Y0-F1
#
_cell.length_a   1.000
_cell.length_b   1.000
_cell.length_c   1.000
_cell.angle_alpha   90.00
_cell.angle_beta   90.00
_cell.angle_gamma   90.00
#
_symmetry.space_group_name_H-M   'P 1'
#
loop_
_entity.id
_entity.type
_entity.pdbx_description
1 polymer ?
#
loop_
_entity_poly.entity_id
_entity_poly.type
_entity_poly.pdbx_seq_one_letter_code
_entity_poly.pdbx_strand_id
1 'polypeptide(L)'
;MKFRRLWSINVILTVSYFLILFAAVPVLAGGQQESSDVQFYLEPTAFAGPDEVVVVNEWVEFFGQGVSADDEIVEYSWDFESDGVPDFVSVQTGYTTHRFGRPGDYKCVLTVKDSFGRVARDIRRIIVVVEEVDLVTAQQMLSPAQPAESNAPDGVTHRYAIVLNGGSESRYWVDVELAYDMLTDGYGFSPNDIYLLNYKGTDPSGGNPDGMIDYWAKHENVQTVINEIASRADEDDEVFICITDHGRGYSGPLSEGGKYLGYLDGRASVDPGDEPDFNESDFRLRSIFTGGDYRCNHGMNVWKVRRKYLSGRGYNYYRNKYVSTLKNVYIESEGGKVSDNDIYIERLVDYALGDANQDGYINTAIGELFDYDGDGNQPYDHATGEFDEDDWGTINKLEDNYNRVNTQVPVGGYPYKIFDEGLQGKLCIDLGYTSGDPEVDGRDEDNAGLFDWMDVNQDGDTLDIVSVDEAICLYSGNLYDDELAELLNQLSVAKITIVALPCFSGGIVEDVSSSNRIICTATIEDAVSWGDLFIRGFVAALHGKNEYGNPVDADTNGNGYISMLEAFNYAAGNDYYDEIPQYDDNGDGLSHTDPIPAGGDGPLGCNTYLTDVLVGNMDGDNDVAFGDYPTLAAYWMEVGCGGCVVADFNCDTKIDYLDLREFIENWLAEIL
;
A
#
# COMPACT_ATOMS: atom_id res chain seq x y z
N MET A 1 -30.60 49.98 21.51
CA MET A 1 -31.85 49.29 21.12
C MET A 1 -31.60 47.80 21.33
N LYS A 2 -31.84 47.19 22.50
CA LYS A 2 -33.12 46.66 23.02
C LYS A 2 -33.95 45.89 21.98
N PHE A 3 -33.59 44.63 21.73
CA PHE A 3 -34.46 43.43 21.58
C PHE A 3 -33.56 42.21 21.25
N ARG A 4 -32.76 41.76 22.21
CA ARG A 4 -32.05 40.46 22.21
C ARG A 4 -32.31 39.88 23.60
N ARG A 5 -32.85 38.65 23.69
CA ARG A 5 -33.50 37.95 24.83
C ARG A 5 -35.03 37.94 24.74
N LEU A 6 -35.56 37.02 23.94
CA LEU A 6 -36.89 36.43 24.09
C LEU A 6 -37.12 35.18 23.21
N TRP A 7 -36.17 34.79 22.35
CA TRP A 7 -36.28 33.59 21.51
C TRP A 7 -35.75 32.30 22.15
N SER A 8 -34.91 32.41 23.19
CA SER A 8 -34.22 31.26 23.81
C SER A 8 -35.11 30.33 24.65
N ILE A 9 -36.35 30.72 24.98
CA ILE A 9 -37.25 29.91 25.84
C ILE A 9 -38.28 29.14 25.01
N ASN A 10 -38.71 29.67 23.85
CA ASN A 10 -39.67 28.98 22.99
C ASN A 10 -39.02 27.83 22.20
N VAL A 11 -37.74 27.92 21.83
CA VAL A 11 -37.03 26.79 21.18
C VAL A 11 -36.81 25.66 22.20
N ILE A 12 -36.34 25.97 23.41
CA ILE A 12 -36.17 24.99 24.50
C ILE A 12 -37.52 24.38 24.92
N LEU A 13 -38.61 25.15 24.97
CA LEU A 13 -39.95 24.62 25.25
C LEU A 13 -40.51 23.79 24.10
N THR A 14 -40.22 24.10 22.83
CA THR A 14 -40.67 23.31 21.67
C THR A 14 -39.91 21.98 21.60
N VAL A 15 -38.59 21.98 21.82
CA VAL A 15 -37.75 20.77 21.91
C VAL A 15 -38.18 19.90 23.11
N SER A 16 -38.48 20.52 24.26
CA SER A 16 -39.00 19.78 25.43
C SER A 16 -40.42 19.23 25.21
N TYR A 17 -41.25 19.90 24.39
CA TYR A 17 -42.61 19.44 24.08
C TYR A 17 -42.61 18.30 23.04
N PHE A 18 -41.63 18.28 22.12
CA PHE A 18 -41.43 17.21 21.15
C PHE A 18 -40.85 15.93 21.76
N LEU A 19 -39.87 16.03 22.67
CA LEU A 19 -39.37 14.89 23.45
C LEU A 19 -40.47 14.22 24.30
N ILE A 20 -41.47 14.98 24.75
CA ILE A 20 -42.62 14.46 25.52
C ILE A 20 -43.69 13.84 24.61
N LEU A 21 -43.81 14.28 23.36
CA LEU A 21 -44.77 13.72 22.39
C LEU A 21 -44.27 12.42 21.75
N PHE A 22 -42.97 12.26 21.51
CA PHE A 22 -42.39 11.01 21.00
C PHE A 22 -42.36 9.88 22.04
N ALA A 23 -42.24 10.19 23.33
CA ALA A 23 -42.34 9.19 24.41
C ALA A 23 -43.78 8.67 24.65
N ALA A 24 -44.80 9.19 23.98
CA ALA A 24 -46.22 8.93 24.29
C ALA A 24 -47.02 8.20 23.19
N VAL A 25 -46.41 7.78 22.08
CA VAL A 25 -47.17 7.22 20.93
C VAL A 25 -47.58 5.74 21.05
N PRO A 26 -47.12 4.86 21.97
CA PRO A 26 -47.72 3.54 22.08
C PRO A 26 -48.84 3.49 23.15
N VAL A 27 -49.74 4.47 23.20
CA VAL A 27 -50.97 4.34 24.01
C VAL A 27 -52.13 5.04 23.31
N LEU A 28 -52.68 4.43 22.24
CA LEU A 28 -54.10 4.54 21.84
C LEU A 28 -54.40 3.75 20.55
N ALA A 29 -54.01 2.48 20.50
CA ALA A 29 -54.68 1.50 19.64
C ALA A 29 -54.75 0.18 20.40
N GLY A 30 -55.95 -0.21 20.81
CA GLY A 30 -56.16 -1.43 21.57
C GLY A 30 -55.79 -2.67 20.76
N GLY A 31 -54.76 -3.39 21.24
CA GLY A 31 -54.41 -4.73 20.83
C GLY A 31 -53.36 -5.24 21.81
N GLN A 32 -53.67 -6.32 22.53
CA GLN A 32 -52.65 -7.01 23.32
C GLN A 32 -51.62 -7.59 22.36
N GLN A 33 -50.44 -6.99 22.30
CA GLN A 33 -49.24 -7.64 21.83
C GLN A 33 -48.15 -7.31 22.84
N GLU A 34 -47.56 -8.35 23.39
CA GLU A 34 -46.48 -8.29 24.38
C GLU A 34 -45.39 -7.35 23.85
N SER A 35 -44.99 -6.36 24.65
CA SER A 35 -43.79 -5.58 24.37
C SER A 35 -42.59 -6.52 24.52
N SER A 36 -42.10 -7.05 23.41
CA SER A 36 -40.72 -7.49 23.34
C SER A 36 -39.88 -6.22 23.44
N ASP A 37 -39.25 -6.01 24.58
CA ASP A 37 -38.20 -5.01 24.75
C ASP A 37 -37.20 -5.20 23.59
N VAL A 38 -37.11 -4.22 22.70
CA VAL A 38 -36.08 -4.17 21.66
C VAL A 38 -34.78 -3.87 22.41
N GLN A 39 -33.97 -4.90 22.67
CA GLN A 39 -32.60 -4.70 23.14
C GLN A 39 -31.79 -4.12 21.98
N PHE A 40 -31.18 -2.97 22.23
CA PHE A 40 -30.23 -2.29 21.35
C PHE A 40 -28.88 -3.02 21.43
N TYR A 41 -28.22 -3.23 20.29
CA TYR A 41 -27.02 -4.04 20.20
C TYR A 41 -25.79 -3.16 19.87
N LEU A 42 -24.86 -2.91 20.81
CA LEU A 42 -23.64 -2.09 20.66
C LEU A 42 -22.40 -2.98 20.49
N GLU A 43 -21.48 -2.61 19.59
CA GLU A 43 -20.22 -3.35 19.44
C GLU A 43 -19.32 -3.18 20.68
N PRO A 44 -18.48 -4.16 21.01
CA PRO A 44 -17.52 -3.99 22.09
C PRO A 44 -16.45 -2.95 21.71
N THR A 45 -15.77 -2.39 22.70
CA THR A 45 -14.57 -1.57 22.53
C THR A 45 -13.40 -2.28 23.20
N ALA A 46 -12.26 -2.38 22.53
CA ALA A 46 -11.02 -2.92 23.07
C ALA A 46 -10.13 -1.78 23.63
N PHE A 47 -9.34 -2.10 24.65
CA PHE A 47 -8.28 -1.22 25.17
C PHE A 47 -7.02 -2.06 25.46
N ALA A 48 -6.04 -1.99 24.58
CA ALA A 48 -4.78 -2.73 24.63
C ALA A 48 -3.82 -2.15 25.69
N GLY A 49 -3.93 -0.85 25.95
CA GLY A 49 -3.14 -0.14 26.95
C GLY A 49 -2.05 0.73 26.31
N PRO A 50 -1.31 1.51 27.12
CA PRO A 50 -0.35 2.47 26.59
C PRO A 50 0.91 1.78 26.07
N ASP A 51 1.46 2.34 24.99
CA ASP A 51 2.73 1.91 24.42
C ASP A 51 3.88 1.99 25.43
N GLU A 52 4.88 1.12 25.26
CA GLU A 52 5.97 0.96 26.23
C GLU A 52 7.29 0.64 25.53
N VAL A 53 8.41 1.17 26.06
CA VAL A 53 9.75 0.72 25.67
C VAL A 53 10.33 -0.18 26.75
N VAL A 54 10.85 -1.33 26.37
CA VAL A 54 11.42 -2.34 27.27
C VAL A 54 12.75 -2.86 26.76
N VAL A 55 13.51 -3.56 27.60
CA VAL A 55 14.74 -4.25 27.17
C VAL A 55 14.43 -5.70 26.79
N VAL A 56 15.18 -6.23 25.83
CA VAL A 56 15.10 -7.64 25.40
C VAL A 56 15.03 -8.60 26.59
N ASN A 57 14.11 -9.56 26.52
CA ASN A 57 13.78 -10.57 27.53
C ASN A 57 13.19 -10.05 28.86
N GLU A 58 12.87 -8.75 28.98
CA GLU A 58 12.06 -8.27 30.08
C GLU A 58 10.60 -8.74 29.95
N TRP A 59 9.94 -8.93 31.10
CA TRP A 59 8.53 -9.28 31.13
C TRP A 59 7.70 -8.02 30.96
N VAL A 60 6.87 -7.99 29.93
CA VAL A 60 5.88 -6.96 29.67
C VAL A 60 4.53 -7.44 30.20
N GLU A 61 3.87 -6.62 30.99
CA GLU A 61 2.51 -6.90 31.47
C GLU A 61 1.50 -6.32 30.51
N PHE A 62 0.64 -7.16 29.94
CA PHE A 62 -0.47 -6.76 29.07
C PHE A 62 -1.76 -6.74 29.88
N PHE A 63 -2.44 -5.60 29.93
CA PHE A 63 -3.68 -5.40 30.67
C PHE A 63 -4.85 -5.11 29.73
N GLY A 64 -5.11 -6.02 28.80
CA GLY A 64 -6.17 -5.85 27.82
C GLY A 64 -7.54 -5.75 28.45
N GLN A 65 -8.31 -4.73 28.07
CA GLN A 65 -9.68 -4.52 28.53
C GLN A 65 -10.65 -4.52 27.36
N GLY A 66 -11.89 -4.84 27.68
CA GLY A 66 -12.98 -4.91 26.72
C GLY A 66 -14.24 -4.43 27.42
N VAL A 67 -14.98 -3.55 26.75
CA VAL A 67 -16.23 -3.01 27.26
C VAL A 67 -17.30 -3.23 26.21
N SER A 68 -18.40 -3.88 26.57
CA SER A 68 -19.64 -3.87 25.78
C SER A 68 -20.74 -3.26 26.66
N ALA A 69 -21.55 -2.41 26.06
CA ALA A 69 -22.55 -1.62 26.76
C ALA A 69 -23.86 -2.38 27.00
N ASP A 70 -24.09 -3.43 26.21
CA ASP A 70 -25.28 -4.27 26.15
C ASP A 70 -24.99 -5.72 26.57
N ASP A 71 -23.74 -6.18 26.49
CA ASP A 71 -23.36 -7.59 26.66
C ASP A 71 -22.08 -7.84 27.45
N GLU A 72 -21.79 -9.13 27.67
CA GLU A 72 -20.56 -9.58 28.31
C GLU A 72 -19.48 -9.88 27.25
N ILE A 73 -18.26 -9.43 27.53
CA ILE A 73 -17.07 -9.89 26.81
C ILE A 73 -16.82 -11.35 27.21
N VAL A 74 -16.75 -12.24 26.21
CA VAL A 74 -16.58 -13.69 26.41
C VAL A 74 -15.21 -14.19 25.98
N GLU A 75 -14.42 -13.39 25.26
CA GLU A 75 -13.07 -13.75 24.83
C GLU A 75 -12.19 -12.51 24.74
N TYR A 76 -10.95 -12.66 25.17
CA TYR A 76 -9.83 -11.77 24.94
C TYR A 76 -8.76 -12.60 24.25
N SER A 77 -8.19 -12.09 23.18
CA SER A 77 -7.04 -12.70 22.55
C SER A 77 -5.97 -11.67 22.26
N TRP A 78 -4.71 -12.05 22.50
CA TRP A 78 -3.55 -11.27 22.13
C TRP A 78 -2.78 -12.02 21.06
N ASP A 79 -2.37 -11.26 20.05
CA ASP A 79 -1.36 -11.59 19.07
C ASP A 79 -0.20 -10.61 19.30
N PHE A 80 0.95 -11.10 19.76
CA PHE A 80 2.04 -10.24 20.20
C PHE A 80 2.98 -9.83 19.05
N GLU A 81 2.96 -10.58 17.97
CA GLU A 81 3.79 -10.38 16.77
C GLU A 81 2.99 -9.93 15.54
N SER A 82 1.66 -9.80 15.65
CA SER A 82 0.76 -9.47 14.54
C SER A 82 0.82 -10.45 13.37
N ASP A 83 1.12 -11.73 13.63
CA ASP A 83 1.17 -12.76 12.57
C ASP A 83 -0.23 -13.25 12.12
N GLY A 84 -1.29 -12.68 12.71
CA GLY A 84 -2.69 -13.02 12.47
C GLY A 84 -3.15 -14.24 13.26
N VAL A 85 -2.29 -14.83 14.10
CA VAL A 85 -2.57 -16.00 14.92
C VAL A 85 -2.43 -15.63 16.41
N PRO A 86 -3.52 -15.63 17.19
CA PRO A 86 -3.41 -15.26 18.60
C PRO A 86 -2.55 -16.20 19.44
N ASP A 87 -1.51 -15.66 20.07
CA ASP A 87 -0.64 -16.34 21.05
C ASP A 87 -1.34 -16.67 22.36
N PHE A 88 -2.29 -15.81 22.73
CA PHE A 88 -3.01 -15.90 23.98
C PHE A 88 -4.49 -15.76 23.73
N VAL A 89 -5.28 -16.67 24.31
CA VAL A 89 -6.74 -16.63 24.28
C VAL A 89 -7.29 -16.94 25.66
N SER A 90 -8.22 -16.12 26.13
CA SER A 90 -8.79 -16.21 27.47
C SER A 90 -10.23 -15.74 27.51
N VAL A 91 -11.10 -16.55 28.12
CA VAL A 91 -12.52 -16.20 28.34
C VAL A 91 -12.76 -15.43 29.64
N GLN A 92 -11.70 -15.08 30.39
CA GLN A 92 -11.81 -14.48 31.73
C GLN A 92 -11.17 -13.10 31.83
N THR A 93 -10.10 -12.85 31.08
CA THR A 93 -9.29 -11.63 31.23
C THR A 93 -8.38 -11.44 30.03
N GLY A 94 -8.15 -10.18 29.64
CA GLY A 94 -7.06 -9.78 28.75
C GLY A 94 -5.73 -9.58 29.47
N TYR A 95 -5.61 -9.94 30.75
CA TYR A 95 -4.34 -9.90 31.47
C TYR A 95 -3.44 -11.09 31.13
N THR A 96 -2.23 -10.79 30.70
CA THR A 96 -1.18 -11.77 30.46
C THR A 96 0.19 -11.10 30.53
N THR A 97 1.25 -11.90 30.46
CA THR A 97 2.64 -11.40 30.39
C THR A 97 3.34 -12.05 29.23
N HIS A 98 4.05 -11.26 28.44
CA HIS A 98 4.88 -11.74 27.34
C HIS A 98 6.32 -11.24 27.52
N ARG A 99 7.27 -11.90 26.86
CA ARG A 99 8.66 -11.45 26.80
C ARG A 99 9.16 -11.54 25.37
N PHE A 100 9.72 -10.46 24.88
CA PHE A 100 10.24 -10.40 23.54
C PHE A 100 11.69 -10.86 23.56
N GLY A 101 11.96 -11.94 22.84
CA GLY A 101 13.28 -12.58 22.82
C GLY A 101 14.31 -11.84 21.98
N ARG A 102 13.85 -10.88 21.16
CA ARG A 102 14.62 -10.14 20.17
C ARG A 102 14.29 -8.65 20.29
N PRO A 103 15.25 -7.75 20.00
CA PRO A 103 14.92 -6.34 19.90
C PRO A 103 13.92 -6.15 18.76
N GLY A 104 13.05 -5.18 18.93
CA GLY A 104 12.14 -4.76 17.90
C GLY A 104 10.97 -3.96 18.42
N ASP A 105 10.34 -3.16 17.59
CA ASP A 105 9.00 -2.67 17.86
C ASP A 105 7.97 -3.76 17.54
N TYR A 106 6.89 -3.82 18.31
CA TYR A 106 5.90 -4.90 18.26
C TYR A 106 4.51 -4.28 18.42
N LYS A 107 3.71 -4.32 17.36
CA LYS A 107 2.27 -4.02 17.42
C LYS A 107 1.55 -5.22 18.04
N CYS A 108 1.27 -5.17 19.34
CA CYS A 108 0.53 -6.22 20.00
C CYS A 108 -0.97 -5.98 19.81
N VAL A 109 -1.67 -6.85 19.08
CA VAL A 109 -3.10 -6.73 18.79
C VAL A 109 -3.92 -7.40 19.88
N LEU A 110 -4.73 -6.61 20.58
CA LEU A 110 -5.81 -7.12 21.43
C LEU A 110 -7.07 -7.27 20.60
N THR A 111 -7.62 -8.48 20.50
CA THR A 111 -8.99 -8.69 20.04
C THR A 111 -9.90 -9.06 21.21
N VAL A 112 -11.02 -8.35 21.36
CA VAL A 112 -12.07 -8.69 22.34
C VAL A 112 -13.31 -9.17 21.60
N LYS A 113 -13.96 -10.21 22.11
CA LYS A 113 -15.18 -10.77 21.53
C LYS A 113 -16.28 -10.83 22.57
N ASP A 114 -17.48 -10.45 22.19
CA ASP A 114 -18.64 -10.51 23.06
C ASP A 114 -19.47 -11.79 22.90
N SER A 115 -20.50 -11.92 23.75
CA SER A 115 -21.37 -13.09 23.80
C SER A 115 -22.21 -13.34 22.53
N PHE A 116 -22.35 -12.35 21.65
CA PHE A 116 -22.98 -12.49 20.33
C PHE A 116 -21.97 -12.81 19.23
N GLY A 117 -20.68 -12.76 19.54
CA GLY A 117 -19.60 -13.09 18.65
C GLY A 117 -19.06 -11.90 17.85
N ARG A 118 -19.47 -10.66 18.18
CA ARG A 118 -18.90 -9.44 17.60
C ARG A 118 -17.51 -9.21 18.20
N VAL A 119 -16.63 -8.60 17.41
CA VAL A 119 -15.22 -8.40 17.77
C VAL A 119 -14.86 -6.93 17.70
N ALA A 120 -13.92 -6.51 18.54
CA ALA A 120 -13.25 -5.21 18.44
C ALA A 120 -11.76 -5.39 18.71
N ARG A 121 -10.94 -4.53 18.12
CA ARG A 121 -9.49 -4.57 18.24
C ARG A 121 -8.93 -3.27 18.77
N ASP A 122 -7.76 -3.37 19.38
CA ASP A 122 -6.91 -2.23 19.76
C ASP A 122 -5.46 -2.71 19.75
N ILE A 123 -4.52 -1.81 19.46
CA ILE A 123 -3.10 -2.12 19.36
C ILE A 123 -2.34 -1.46 20.50
N ARG A 124 -1.35 -2.18 21.03
CA ARG A 124 -0.35 -1.64 21.94
C ARG A 124 1.02 -1.83 21.33
N ARG A 125 1.72 -0.74 21.08
CA ARG A 125 3.07 -0.72 20.50
C ARG A 125 4.12 -0.96 21.60
N ILE A 126 5.01 -1.93 21.43
CA ILE A 126 6.07 -2.27 22.39
C ILE A 126 7.43 -2.21 21.70
N ILE A 127 8.22 -1.18 22.00
CA ILE A 127 9.59 -1.08 21.48
C ILE A 127 10.58 -1.80 22.40
N VAL A 128 11.29 -2.78 21.89
CA VAL A 128 12.21 -3.65 22.60
C VAL A 128 13.63 -3.33 22.15
N VAL A 129 14.46 -2.83 23.05
CA VAL A 129 15.85 -2.47 22.75
C VAL A 129 16.85 -3.45 23.35
N VAL A 130 18.03 -3.55 22.75
CA VAL A 130 19.10 -4.45 23.23
C VAL A 130 19.71 -3.96 24.55
N GLU A 131 19.98 -2.66 24.65
CA GLU A 131 20.65 -2.06 25.82
C GLU A 131 19.79 -0.93 26.44
N GLU A 132 19.85 -0.80 27.77
CA GLU A 132 19.16 0.29 28.50
C GLU A 132 19.52 1.70 27.99
N VAL A 133 20.68 1.87 27.34
CA VAL A 133 21.14 3.17 26.80
C VAL A 133 20.27 3.66 25.65
N ASP A 134 19.62 2.76 24.92
CA ASP A 134 18.81 3.07 23.74
C ASP A 134 17.36 3.44 24.10
N LEU A 135 16.94 3.19 25.35
CA LEU A 135 15.59 3.48 25.84
C LEU A 135 15.15 4.93 25.62
N VAL A 136 16.08 5.89 25.74
CA VAL A 136 15.74 7.32 25.57
C VAL A 136 15.40 7.65 24.12
N THR A 137 16.14 7.08 23.17
CA THR A 137 15.90 7.28 21.73
C THR A 137 14.61 6.58 21.32
N ALA A 138 14.43 5.32 21.73
CA ALA A 138 13.20 4.57 21.47
C ALA A 138 11.96 5.22 22.11
N GLN A 139 12.09 5.84 23.30
CA GLN A 139 10.96 6.56 23.91
C GLN A 139 10.57 7.82 23.12
N GLN A 140 11.51 8.40 22.36
CA GLN A 140 11.20 9.48 21.43
C GLN A 140 10.45 8.98 20.20
N MET A 141 10.68 7.74 19.77
CA MET A 141 9.94 7.08 18.68
C MET A 141 8.48 6.78 19.06
N LEU A 142 8.21 6.41 20.32
CA LEU A 142 6.83 6.28 20.85
C LEU A 142 6.07 7.60 20.98
N SER A 143 6.73 8.74 20.80
CA SER A 143 6.06 10.04 20.83
C SER A 143 5.66 10.38 19.39
N PRO A 144 4.37 10.44 19.04
CA PRO A 144 3.98 11.04 17.77
C PRO A 144 4.68 12.39 17.68
N ALA A 145 5.28 12.69 16.52
CA ALA A 145 5.75 14.03 16.24
C ALA A 145 4.62 14.98 16.68
N GLN A 146 4.88 15.84 17.68
CA GLN A 146 3.86 16.79 18.08
C GLN A 146 3.45 17.53 16.81
N PRO A 147 2.16 17.58 16.46
CA PRO A 147 1.73 18.36 15.32
C PRO A 147 2.35 19.76 15.47
N ALA A 148 2.80 20.33 14.35
CA ALA A 148 3.20 21.73 14.30
C ALA A 148 2.12 22.57 15.03
N GLU A 149 2.49 23.70 15.65
CA GLU A 149 1.49 24.59 16.28
C GLU A 149 0.33 24.81 15.28
N SER A 150 -0.82 24.20 15.57
CA SER A 150 -1.92 24.12 14.62
C SER A 150 -2.46 25.52 14.35
N ASN A 151 -2.75 25.80 13.07
CA ASN A 151 -3.56 26.97 12.75
C ASN A 151 -4.97 26.69 13.28
N ALA A 152 -5.49 27.60 14.11
CA ALA A 152 -6.84 27.43 14.67
C ALA A 152 -7.88 27.53 13.53
N PRO A 153 -8.97 26.74 13.61
CA PRO A 153 -9.95 26.65 12.54
C PRO A 153 -10.62 28.00 12.30
N ASP A 154 -10.78 28.37 11.03
CA ASP A 154 -11.34 29.66 10.63
C ASP A 154 -12.86 29.62 10.35
N GLY A 155 -13.43 28.41 10.28
CA GLY A 155 -14.84 28.13 10.03
C GLY A 155 -15.19 27.99 8.55
N VAL A 156 -14.20 27.89 7.66
CA VAL A 156 -14.34 27.62 6.23
C VAL A 156 -13.45 26.44 5.85
N THR A 157 -14.07 25.30 5.54
CA THR A 157 -13.34 24.16 5.00
C THR A 157 -12.78 24.46 3.61
N HIS A 158 -11.45 24.61 3.53
CA HIS A 158 -10.68 24.56 2.30
C HIS A 158 -10.28 23.12 1.99
N ARG A 159 -10.27 22.78 0.69
CA ARG A 159 -9.83 21.48 0.21
C ARG A 159 -8.61 21.63 -0.67
N TYR A 160 -7.58 20.88 -0.35
CA TYR A 160 -6.36 20.79 -1.13
C TYR A 160 -6.26 19.41 -1.77
N ALA A 161 -5.64 19.33 -2.93
CA ALA A 161 -5.36 18.06 -3.59
C ALA A 161 -3.88 17.93 -3.92
N ILE A 162 -3.33 16.73 -3.77
CA ILE A 162 -2.00 16.36 -4.26
C ILE A 162 -2.20 15.22 -5.28
N VAL A 163 -1.71 15.42 -6.50
CA VAL A 163 -1.65 14.34 -7.50
C VAL A 163 -0.18 14.05 -7.77
N LEU A 164 0.25 12.82 -7.49
CA LEU A 164 1.66 12.41 -7.52
C LEU A 164 1.87 11.30 -8.54
N ASN A 165 2.70 11.56 -9.56
CA ASN A 165 3.14 10.57 -10.54
C ASN A 165 4.65 10.66 -10.80
N GLY A 166 5.39 9.65 -10.37
CA GLY A 166 6.82 9.50 -10.63
C GLY A 166 7.15 8.79 -11.96
N GLY A 167 6.16 8.34 -12.72
CA GLY A 167 6.29 7.46 -13.87
C GLY A 167 6.26 8.18 -15.22
N SER A 168 7.05 7.67 -16.17
CA SER A 168 7.15 8.23 -17.53
C SER A 168 6.11 7.69 -18.51
N GLU A 169 5.41 6.63 -18.10
CA GLU A 169 4.56 5.81 -18.92
C GLU A 169 3.24 6.53 -19.21
N SER A 170 2.78 6.40 -20.46
CA SER A 170 1.52 7.04 -20.87
C SER A 170 0.29 6.53 -20.11
N ARG A 171 0.36 5.36 -19.47
CA ARG A 171 -0.76 4.82 -18.67
C ARG A 171 -1.02 5.67 -17.43
N TYR A 172 0.02 6.08 -16.71
CA TYR A 172 -0.09 6.92 -15.52
C TYR A 172 -0.53 8.33 -15.84
N TRP A 173 -0.17 8.83 -17.03
CA TRP A 173 -0.66 10.12 -17.48
C TRP A 173 -2.18 10.15 -17.65
N VAL A 174 -2.79 9.03 -18.07
CA VAL A 174 -4.26 8.91 -18.13
C VAL A 174 -4.86 9.03 -16.73
N ASP A 175 -4.25 8.40 -15.73
CA ASP A 175 -4.72 8.44 -14.35
C ASP A 175 -4.64 9.87 -13.78
N VAL A 176 -3.54 10.58 -14.07
CA VAL A 176 -3.36 12.00 -13.75
C VAL A 176 -4.43 12.87 -14.39
N GLU A 177 -4.70 12.71 -15.70
CA GLU A 177 -5.73 13.49 -16.40
C GLU A 177 -7.12 13.24 -15.81
N LEU A 178 -7.47 11.98 -15.52
CA LEU A 178 -8.76 11.62 -14.94
C LEU A 178 -8.94 12.20 -13.54
N ALA A 179 -7.92 12.13 -12.70
CA ALA A 179 -7.95 12.69 -11.35
C ALA A 179 -8.05 14.23 -11.39
N TYR A 180 -7.27 14.89 -12.24
CA TYR A 180 -7.29 16.35 -12.39
C TYR A 180 -8.65 16.83 -12.92
N ASP A 181 -9.21 16.16 -13.93
CA ASP A 181 -10.54 16.45 -14.47
C ASP A 181 -11.63 16.21 -13.41
N MET A 182 -11.56 15.13 -12.63
CA MET A 182 -12.49 14.87 -11.53
C MET A 182 -12.47 16.03 -10.51
N LEU A 183 -11.29 16.46 -10.07
CA LEU A 183 -11.15 17.54 -9.09
C LEU A 183 -11.70 18.87 -9.63
N THR A 184 -11.36 19.21 -10.88
CA THR A 184 -11.72 20.51 -11.47
C THR A 184 -13.15 20.53 -12.03
N ASP A 185 -13.51 19.62 -12.93
CA ASP A 185 -14.82 19.57 -13.58
C ASP A 185 -15.89 18.94 -12.69
N GLY A 186 -15.53 17.95 -11.86
CA GLY A 186 -16.45 17.25 -10.96
C GLY A 186 -16.74 18.02 -9.68
N TYR A 187 -15.69 18.53 -9.02
CA TYR A 187 -15.81 19.14 -7.69
C TYR A 187 -15.45 20.63 -7.63
N GLY A 188 -15.02 21.24 -8.74
CA GLY A 188 -14.77 22.68 -8.82
C GLY A 188 -13.51 23.15 -8.08
N PHE A 189 -12.55 22.26 -7.83
CA PHE A 189 -11.28 22.64 -7.22
C PHE A 189 -10.59 23.73 -8.05
N SER A 190 -10.05 24.72 -7.35
CA SER A 190 -9.23 25.74 -8.00
C SER A 190 -7.86 25.14 -8.35
N PRO A 191 -7.30 25.41 -9.53
CA PRO A 191 -5.96 24.93 -9.88
C PRO A 191 -4.86 25.35 -8.91
N ASN A 192 -5.05 26.40 -8.08
CA ASN A 192 -4.07 26.81 -7.06
C ASN A 192 -4.13 25.97 -5.78
N ASP A 193 -5.12 25.09 -5.68
CA ASP A 193 -5.35 24.21 -4.53
C ASP A 193 -5.15 22.74 -4.94
N ILE A 194 -4.78 22.49 -6.20
CA ILE A 194 -4.32 21.20 -6.71
C ILE A 194 -2.82 21.32 -6.95
N TYR A 195 -2.03 20.49 -6.28
CA TYR A 195 -0.59 20.38 -6.48
C TYR A 195 -0.29 19.13 -7.28
N LEU A 196 0.03 19.30 -8.56
CA LEU A 196 0.37 18.18 -9.44
C LEU A 196 1.89 18.05 -9.59
N LEU A 197 2.42 16.95 -9.06
CA LEU A 197 3.82 16.56 -9.19
C LEU A 197 3.93 15.43 -10.22
N ASN A 198 4.51 15.71 -11.38
CA ASN A 198 4.62 14.74 -12.47
C ASN A 198 6.08 14.39 -12.82
N TYR A 199 6.28 13.26 -13.49
CA TYR A 199 7.59 12.82 -13.98
C TYR A 199 8.30 13.93 -14.77
N LYS A 200 9.47 14.36 -14.30
CA LYS A 200 10.26 15.48 -14.85
C LYS A 200 9.51 16.82 -15.01
N GLY A 201 8.34 16.96 -14.36
CA GLY A 201 7.48 18.13 -14.52
C GLY A 201 6.90 18.28 -15.92
N THR A 202 6.74 17.19 -16.67
CA THR A 202 6.19 17.21 -18.03
C THR A 202 5.27 16.04 -18.31
N ASP A 203 4.33 16.19 -19.22
CA ASP A 203 3.56 15.09 -19.81
C ASP A 203 4.46 14.14 -20.64
N PRO A 204 3.93 13.00 -21.14
CA PRO A 204 4.69 12.09 -22.00
C PRO A 204 5.20 12.70 -23.32
N SER A 205 4.66 13.85 -23.73
CA SER A 205 5.10 14.58 -24.93
C SER A 205 6.22 15.60 -24.64
N GLY A 206 6.57 15.81 -23.37
CA GLY A 206 7.58 16.76 -22.90
C GLY A 206 7.06 18.19 -22.70
N GLY A 207 5.75 18.39 -22.64
CA GLY A 207 5.05 19.64 -22.37
C GLY A 207 4.43 19.72 -20.98
N ASN A 208 3.71 20.80 -20.70
CA ASN A 208 2.90 20.99 -19.49
C ASN A 208 1.54 21.54 -19.94
N PRO A 209 0.54 20.66 -20.18
CA PRO A 209 -0.73 21.08 -20.76
C PRO A 209 -1.47 22.00 -19.79
N ASP A 210 -1.95 23.13 -20.30
CA ASP A 210 -2.67 24.16 -19.53
C ASP A 210 -1.95 24.67 -18.27
N GLY A 211 -0.65 24.38 -18.13
CA GLY A 211 0.14 24.74 -16.96
C GLY A 211 -0.24 23.95 -15.71
N MET A 212 -0.91 22.79 -15.84
CA MET A 212 -1.40 22.02 -14.70
C MET A 212 -0.31 21.40 -13.83
N ILE A 213 0.89 21.15 -14.37
CA ILE A 213 1.98 20.49 -13.65
C ILE A 213 2.80 21.55 -12.90
N ASP A 214 2.81 21.49 -11.57
CA ASP A 214 3.49 22.46 -10.71
C ASP A 214 4.94 22.09 -10.45
N TYR A 215 5.18 20.80 -10.17
CA TYR A 215 6.47 20.32 -9.71
C TYR A 215 6.90 19.02 -10.40
N TRP A 216 8.19 18.75 -10.31
CA TRP A 216 8.74 17.44 -10.66
C TRP A 216 8.43 16.49 -9.50
N ALA A 217 8.00 15.26 -9.78
CA ALA A 217 7.82 14.22 -8.76
C ALA A 217 9.18 13.75 -8.20
N LYS A 218 9.68 14.44 -7.18
CA LYS A 218 10.92 14.10 -6.45
C LYS A 218 10.77 14.48 -4.99
N HIS A 219 11.50 13.79 -4.11
CA HIS A 219 11.36 13.89 -2.66
C HIS A 219 11.34 15.35 -2.15
N GLU A 220 12.31 16.18 -2.55
CA GLU A 220 12.39 17.59 -2.12
C GLU A 220 11.17 18.45 -2.54
N ASN A 221 10.50 18.10 -3.63
CA ASN A 221 9.31 18.81 -4.07
C ASN A 221 8.04 18.33 -3.34
N VAL A 222 7.95 17.03 -2.99
CA VAL A 222 6.86 16.51 -2.15
C VAL A 222 6.89 17.24 -0.80
N GLN A 223 8.06 17.31 -0.16
CA GLN A 223 8.25 18.08 1.07
C GLN A 223 7.93 19.57 0.90
N THR A 224 8.23 20.17 -0.26
CA THR A 224 7.89 21.58 -0.54
C THR A 224 6.37 21.78 -0.57
N VAL A 225 5.64 20.89 -1.24
CA VAL A 225 4.17 20.95 -1.34
C VAL A 225 3.52 20.76 0.03
N ILE A 226 3.98 19.78 0.80
CA ILE A 226 3.49 19.53 2.17
C ILE A 226 3.69 20.76 3.06
N ASN A 227 4.86 21.39 3.00
CA ASN A 227 5.13 22.63 3.74
C ASN A 227 4.23 23.79 3.28
N GLU A 228 3.93 23.89 1.98
CA GLU A 228 3.04 24.91 1.45
C GLU A 228 1.62 24.73 1.97
N ILE A 229 1.08 23.51 1.93
CA ILE A 229 -0.23 23.19 2.48
C ILE A 229 -0.25 23.43 3.99
N ALA A 230 0.73 22.91 4.75
CA ALA A 230 0.82 23.12 6.19
C ALA A 230 0.85 24.61 6.59
N SER A 231 1.38 25.48 5.73
CA SER A 231 1.42 26.93 5.98
C SER A 231 0.10 27.66 5.72
N ARG A 232 -0.82 27.02 5.00
CA ARG A 232 -2.10 27.59 4.55
C ARG A 232 -3.29 26.95 5.27
N ALA A 233 -3.19 25.65 5.55
CA ALA A 233 -4.29 24.85 6.05
C ALA A 233 -4.43 24.94 7.58
N ASP A 234 -5.64 24.68 8.06
CA ASP A 234 -6.01 24.65 9.48
C ASP A 234 -6.90 23.45 9.83
N GLU A 235 -7.34 23.39 11.09
CA GLU A 235 -7.99 22.21 11.67
C GLU A 235 -9.36 21.85 11.05
N ASP A 236 -9.98 22.72 10.24
CA ASP A 236 -11.23 22.44 9.51
C ASP A 236 -11.06 22.19 8.01
N ASP A 237 -9.82 22.16 7.53
CA ASP A 237 -9.46 21.87 6.14
C ASP A 237 -9.32 20.37 5.85
N GLU A 238 -9.38 20.00 4.56
CA GLU A 238 -9.25 18.62 4.09
C GLU A 238 -8.20 18.51 2.98
N VAL A 239 -7.50 17.36 2.92
CA VAL A 239 -6.49 17.08 1.89
C VAL A 239 -6.82 15.76 1.18
N PHE A 240 -6.89 15.79 -0.15
CA PHE A 240 -7.05 14.60 -0.99
C PHE A 240 -5.74 14.29 -1.71
N ILE A 241 -5.26 13.05 -1.63
CA ILE A 241 -3.97 12.62 -2.20
C ILE A 241 -4.22 11.44 -3.14
N CYS A 242 -3.82 11.61 -4.39
CA CYS A 242 -3.92 10.59 -5.44
C CYS A 242 -2.52 10.23 -5.93
N ILE A 243 -2.08 9.00 -5.67
CA ILE A 243 -0.74 8.51 -6.00
C ILE A 243 -0.86 7.49 -7.13
N THR A 244 -0.23 7.80 -8.26
CA THR A 244 -0.22 6.94 -9.44
C THR A 244 1.19 6.78 -9.99
N ASP A 245 1.83 5.65 -9.70
CA ASP A 245 3.10 5.24 -10.31
C ASP A 245 3.35 3.74 -10.00
N HIS A 246 4.55 3.24 -10.31
CA HIS A 246 5.09 2.01 -9.75
C HIS A 246 5.31 2.13 -8.24
N GLY A 247 5.25 0.98 -7.59
CA GLY A 247 5.65 0.82 -6.21
C GLY A 247 6.81 -0.15 -6.09
N ARG A 248 7.49 -0.06 -4.97
CA ARG A 248 8.58 -0.91 -4.53
C ARG A 248 8.16 -1.49 -3.19
N GLY A 249 8.57 -2.72 -2.94
CA GLY A 249 8.26 -3.48 -1.74
C GLY A 249 8.79 -4.88 -1.92
N TYR A 250 8.20 -5.83 -1.23
CA TYR A 250 8.60 -7.22 -1.29
C TYR A 250 7.41 -8.16 -1.52
N SER A 251 7.37 -8.83 -2.68
CA SER A 251 6.59 -10.06 -2.77
C SER A 251 7.50 -11.19 -2.33
N GLY A 252 7.27 -11.70 -1.11
CA GLY A 252 8.00 -12.81 -0.55
C GLY A 252 7.92 -14.11 -1.37
N PRO A 253 8.50 -15.22 -0.89
CA PRO A 253 8.41 -16.50 -1.57
C PRO A 253 6.97 -17.06 -1.48
N LEU A 254 6.04 -16.50 -2.26
CA LEU A 254 4.67 -16.99 -2.34
C LEU A 254 4.66 -18.40 -2.94
N SER A 255 4.11 -19.34 -2.17
CA SER A 255 4.08 -20.76 -2.51
C SER A 255 3.01 -21.11 -3.55
N GLU A 256 3.07 -20.53 -4.75
CA GLU A 256 2.28 -21.03 -5.88
C GLU A 256 3.08 -22.05 -6.70
N GLY A 257 2.76 -23.34 -6.52
CA GLY A 257 3.23 -24.39 -7.43
C GLY A 257 4.70 -24.80 -7.28
N GLY A 258 5.36 -24.47 -6.16
CA GLY A 258 6.68 -25.01 -5.79
C GLY A 258 7.87 -24.41 -6.53
N LYS A 259 7.78 -23.13 -6.96
CA LYS A 259 8.92 -22.37 -7.48
C LYS A 259 9.06 -21.06 -6.70
N TYR A 260 10.07 -21.01 -5.84
CA TYR A 260 10.45 -19.84 -5.06
C TYR A 260 10.86 -18.68 -5.98
N LEU A 261 10.17 -17.56 -5.90
CA LEU A 261 10.48 -16.31 -6.59
C LEU A 261 10.29 -15.16 -5.60
N GLY A 262 11.33 -14.82 -4.83
CA GLY A 262 11.33 -13.55 -4.09
C GLY A 262 11.58 -12.40 -5.07
N TYR A 263 10.74 -11.37 -5.05
CA TYR A 263 10.99 -10.09 -5.74
C TYR A 263 11.13 -9.02 -4.67
N LEU A 264 12.34 -8.51 -4.49
CA LEU A 264 12.65 -7.40 -3.59
C LEU A 264 13.04 -6.18 -4.42
N ASP A 265 12.22 -5.14 -4.37
CA ASP A 265 12.51 -3.87 -5.05
C ASP A 265 12.39 -2.65 -4.11
N GLY A 266 11.93 -2.87 -2.85
CA GLY A 266 11.93 -1.95 -1.70
C GLY A 266 13.21 -2.01 -0.86
N ARG A 267 13.28 -1.28 0.26
CA ARG A 267 14.48 -1.25 1.11
C ARG A 267 14.25 -2.17 2.31
N ALA A 268 15.07 -3.21 2.46
CA ALA A 268 15.06 -3.96 3.71
C ALA A 268 15.67 -3.10 4.81
N SER A 269 14.95 -2.92 5.91
CA SER A 269 15.43 -2.17 7.06
C SER A 269 15.24 -3.02 8.32
N VAL A 270 16.02 -2.70 9.35
CA VAL A 270 15.71 -3.19 10.70
C VAL A 270 14.73 -2.16 11.27
N ASP A 271 13.52 -2.15 10.74
CA ASP A 271 12.37 -1.51 11.40
C ASP A 271 11.40 -2.58 11.89
N PRO A 272 11.79 -3.32 12.94
CA PRO A 272 10.91 -4.33 13.49
C PRO A 272 9.67 -3.63 14.04
N GLY A 273 8.46 -3.93 13.56
CA GLY A 273 7.24 -3.61 14.30
C GLY A 273 6.11 -2.92 13.58
N ASP A 274 6.33 -2.42 12.36
CA ASP A 274 5.27 -1.88 11.54
C ASP A 274 4.75 -2.81 10.47
N GLU A 275 5.62 -3.65 9.85
CA GLU A 275 5.39 -4.48 8.65
C GLU A 275 5.61 -6.00 8.87
N PRO A 276 5.27 -6.89 7.89
CA PRO A 276 5.57 -8.32 7.94
C PRO A 276 7.06 -8.62 8.10
N ASP A 277 7.35 -9.26 9.22
CA ASP A 277 8.67 -9.67 9.67
C ASP A 277 9.24 -10.87 8.89
N PHE A 278 10.30 -10.66 8.11
CA PHE A 278 11.00 -11.74 7.39
C PHE A 278 12.34 -12.07 8.03
N ASN A 279 12.61 -13.36 8.22
CA ASN A 279 13.95 -13.80 8.58
C ASN A 279 14.89 -13.56 7.39
N GLU A 280 16.01 -12.86 7.62
CA GLU A 280 17.00 -12.60 6.56
C GLU A 280 17.46 -13.87 5.84
N SER A 281 17.63 -14.96 6.60
CA SER A 281 18.00 -16.26 6.07
C SER A 281 16.94 -16.94 5.18
N ASP A 282 15.71 -16.40 5.09
CA ASP A 282 14.62 -16.90 4.24
C ASP A 282 14.52 -16.16 2.89
N PHE A 283 15.26 -15.07 2.70
CA PHE A 283 15.32 -14.39 1.40
C PHE A 283 15.92 -15.32 0.34
N ARG A 284 15.17 -15.55 -0.74
CA ARG A 284 15.59 -16.35 -1.91
C ARG A 284 15.55 -15.51 -3.19
N LEU A 285 16.33 -14.42 -3.19
CA LEU A 285 16.46 -13.55 -4.36
C LEU A 285 17.23 -14.23 -5.49
N ARG A 286 17.09 -13.72 -6.72
CA ARG A 286 17.82 -14.27 -7.87
C ARG A 286 19.31 -13.93 -7.79
N SER A 287 20.15 -14.94 -7.90
CA SER A 287 21.60 -14.72 -8.00
C SER A 287 21.98 -14.27 -9.42
N ILE A 288 21.42 -14.90 -10.46
CA ILE A 288 21.55 -14.48 -11.86
C ILE A 288 20.25 -14.75 -12.61
N PHE A 289 19.76 -13.73 -13.31
CA PHE A 289 18.59 -13.84 -14.19
C PHE A 289 18.93 -13.70 -15.68
N THR A 290 18.42 -14.62 -16.50
CA THR A 290 18.48 -14.51 -17.97
C THR A 290 17.15 -14.03 -18.53
N GLY A 291 17.16 -12.93 -19.30
CA GLY A 291 15.99 -12.51 -20.08
C GLY A 291 15.78 -13.35 -21.34
N GLY A 292 14.54 -13.44 -21.84
CA GLY A 292 14.16 -14.20 -23.05
C GLY A 292 12.93 -15.07 -22.83
N ASP A 293 12.78 -16.14 -23.62
CA ASP A 293 11.69 -17.13 -23.50
C ASP A 293 11.77 -17.95 -22.21
N TYR A 294 12.96 -18.06 -21.61
CA TYR A 294 13.16 -18.65 -20.29
C TYR A 294 13.60 -17.57 -19.33
N ARG A 295 12.61 -16.81 -18.84
CA ARG A 295 12.76 -16.05 -17.60
C ARG A 295 12.97 -17.06 -16.47
N CYS A 296 14.22 -17.47 -16.25
CA CYS A 296 14.58 -18.49 -15.28
C CYS A 296 15.88 -18.14 -14.57
N ASN A 297 16.07 -18.81 -13.44
CA ASN A 297 17.28 -18.72 -12.62
C ASN A 297 18.47 -19.34 -13.38
N HIS A 298 19.64 -18.70 -13.28
CA HIS A 298 20.87 -19.09 -13.95
C HIS A 298 21.98 -19.25 -12.90
N GLY A 299 22.59 -20.42 -12.77
CA GLY A 299 23.77 -20.61 -11.92
C GLY A 299 25.09 -20.26 -12.62
N MET A 300 26.16 -20.13 -11.83
CA MET A 300 27.50 -20.07 -12.41
C MET A 300 27.81 -21.32 -13.24
N ASN A 301 28.71 -21.18 -14.20
CA ASN A 301 29.24 -22.26 -15.01
C ASN A 301 28.23 -23.01 -15.92
N VAL A 302 26.99 -22.53 -16.05
CA VAL A 302 25.94 -23.12 -16.91
C VAL A 302 25.75 -22.27 -18.18
N TRP A 303 25.53 -22.92 -19.34
CA TRP A 303 25.12 -22.22 -20.56
C TRP A 303 23.60 -22.01 -20.57
N LYS A 304 23.15 -20.80 -20.91
CA LYS A 304 21.73 -20.47 -21.09
C LYS A 304 21.52 -19.72 -22.39
N VAL A 305 20.39 -19.95 -23.05
CA VAL A 305 20.01 -19.25 -24.28
C VAL A 305 19.14 -18.05 -23.97
N ARG A 306 19.47 -16.91 -24.59
CA ARG A 306 18.56 -15.79 -24.76
C ARG A 306 17.86 -15.91 -26.10
N ARG A 307 16.55 -16.14 -26.05
CA ARG A 307 15.66 -16.09 -27.21
C ARG A 307 14.59 -15.03 -26.98
N LYS A 308 14.50 -14.02 -27.85
CA LYS A 308 13.42 -13.01 -27.78
C LYS A 308 13.01 -12.58 -29.18
N TYR A 309 11.73 -12.73 -29.50
CA TYR A 309 11.21 -12.19 -30.76
C TYR A 309 11.07 -10.67 -30.68
N LEU A 310 11.59 -9.97 -31.68
CA LEU A 310 11.43 -8.53 -31.84
C LEU A 310 10.78 -8.24 -33.20
N SER A 311 9.62 -7.59 -33.16
CA SER A 311 8.86 -7.23 -34.36
C SER A 311 9.74 -6.42 -35.33
N GLY A 312 9.83 -6.87 -36.58
CA GLY A 312 10.64 -6.25 -37.62
C GLY A 312 12.15 -6.56 -37.58
N ARG A 313 12.64 -7.32 -36.60
CA ARG A 313 14.06 -7.72 -36.48
C ARG A 313 14.30 -9.23 -36.38
N GLY A 314 13.25 -10.03 -36.13
CA GLY A 314 13.37 -11.49 -36.00
C GLY A 314 13.67 -11.90 -34.55
N TYR A 315 14.18 -13.12 -34.36
CA TYR A 315 14.56 -13.61 -33.03
C TYR A 315 15.96 -13.16 -32.68
N ASN A 316 16.10 -12.47 -31.54
CA ASN A 316 17.37 -12.33 -30.86
C ASN A 316 17.74 -13.69 -30.23
N TYR A 317 18.86 -14.30 -30.61
CA TYR A 317 19.21 -15.70 -30.35
C TYR A 317 20.73 -15.88 -30.13
N TYR A 318 21.15 -16.08 -28.87
CA TYR A 318 22.54 -16.38 -28.49
C TYR A 318 22.58 -17.14 -27.15
N ARG A 319 23.69 -17.80 -26.79
CA ARG A 319 23.88 -18.34 -25.43
C ARG A 319 24.95 -17.59 -24.66
N ASN A 320 24.79 -17.55 -23.35
CA ASN A 320 25.73 -16.94 -22.44
C ASN A 320 26.03 -17.84 -21.23
N LYS A 321 27.17 -17.58 -20.61
CA LYS A 321 27.67 -18.31 -19.44
C LYS A 321 28.44 -17.36 -18.54
N TYR A 322 28.22 -17.48 -17.23
CA TYR A 322 28.91 -16.71 -16.21
C TYR A 322 29.98 -17.55 -15.52
N VAL A 323 31.18 -17.00 -15.37
CA VAL A 323 32.36 -17.66 -14.79
C VAL A 323 33.22 -16.63 -14.05
N SER A 324 33.99 -17.02 -13.04
CA SER A 324 34.98 -16.15 -12.37
C SER A 324 36.42 -16.45 -12.81
N THR A 325 36.66 -17.65 -13.35
CA THR A 325 38.01 -18.09 -13.70
C THR A 325 38.06 -18.69 -15.11
N LEU A 326 39.08 -18.29 -15.85
CA LEU A 326 39.33 -18.73 -17.22
C LEU A 326 40.80 -19.12 -17.36
N LYS A 327 41.07 -20.28 -17.96
CA LYS A 327 42.44 -20.73 -18.22
C LYS A 327 42.62 -21.16 -19.66
N ASN A 328 43.36 -20.34 -20.41
CA ASN A 328 43.69 -20.57 -21.82
C ASN A 328 42.47 -20.78 -22.74
N VAL A 329 41.38 -20.05 -22.47
CA VAL A 329 40.14 -20.11 -23.27
C VAL A 329 40.30 -19.21 -24.49
N TYR A 330 39.95 -19.69 -25.68
CA TYR A 330 40.01 -18.90 -26.91
C TYR A 330 38.75 -18.07 -27.08
N ILE A 331 38.89 -16.76 -27.30
CA ILE A 331 37.77 -15.82 -27.48
C ILE A 331 38.02 -14.96 -28.72
N GLU A 332 37.04 -14.93 -29.62
CA GLU A 332 37.19 -14.29 -30.92
C GLU A 332 37.34 -12.77 -30.81
N SER A 333 36.53 -12.10 -29.99
CA SER A 333 36.60 -10.64 -29.76
C SER A 333 37.96 -10.19 -29.26
N GLU A 334 38.63 -11.04 -28.49
CA GLU A 334 39.95 -10.78 -27.90
C GLU A 334 41.11 -11.18 -28.83
N GLY A 335 40.80 -11.77 -29.99
CA GLY A 335 41.79 -12.17 -30.99
C GLY A 335 42.74 -13.28 -30.53
N GLY A 336 42.38 -14.07 -29.50
CA GLY A 336 43.30 -15.06 -28.95
C GLY A 336 42.84 -15.79 -27.69
N LYS A 337 43.80 -16.50 -27.07
CA LYS A 337 43.58 -17.16 -25.78
C LYS A 337 43.67 -16.13 -24.65
N VAL A 338 42.67 -16.11 -23.80
CA VAL A 338 42.64 -15.31 -22.58
C VAL A 338 42.71 -16.22 -21.35
N SER A 339 43.13 -15.63 -20.24
CA SER A 339 43.04 -16.24 -18.91
C SER A 339 42.73 -15.13 -17.94
N ASP A 340 41.89 -15.46 -16.97
CA ASP A 340 41.45 -14.56 -15.93
C ASP A 340 41.34 -15.35 -14.62
N ASN A 341 41.70 -14.68 -13.52
CA ASN A 341 41.86 -15.28 -12.20
C ASN A 341 41.60 -14.26 -11.09
N ASP A 342 40.69 -13.31 -11.32
CA ASP A 342 40.13 -12.52 -10.24
C ASP A 342 38.83 -13.17 -9.72
N ILE A 343 38.26 -12.57 -8.68
CA ILE A 343 37.05 -13.07 -8.02
C ILE A 343 35.78 -12.59 -8.73
N TYR A 344 35.87 -11.57 -9.58
CA TYR A 344 34.70 -10.99 -10.22
C TYR A 344 34.21 -11.90 -11.35
N ILE A 345 32.93 -11.74 -11.69
CA ILE A 345 32.34 -12.60 -12.69
C ILE A 345 32.48 -12.02 -14.09
N GLU A 346 32.55 -12.94 -15.03
CA GLU A 346 32.74 -12.73 -16.44
C GLU A 346 31.57 -13.27 -17.21
N ARG A 347 31.15 -12.54 -18.27
CA ARG A 347 30.12 -13.03 -19.18
C ARG A 347 30.73 -13.44 -20.50
N LEU A 348 30.64 -14.73 -20.79
CA LEU A 348 30.94 -15.30 -22.10
C LEU A 348 29.67 -15.32 -22.94
N VAL A 349 29.78 -14.97 -24.23
CA VAL A 349 28.70 -15.06 -25.21
C VAL A 349 29.19 -15.76 -26.47
N ASP A 350 28.36 -16.66 -27.00
CA ASP A 350 28.51 -17.16 -28.36
C ASP A 350 27.17 -17.14 -29.13
N TYR A 351 27.29 -17.14 -30.46
CA TYR A 351 26.19 -17.06 -31.39
C TYR A 351 26.01 -18.40 -32.12
N ALA A 352 24.78 -18.66 -32.57
CA ALA A 352 24.50 -19.78 -33.44
C ALA A 352 25.28 -19.63 -34.76
N LEU A 353 25.80 -20.73 -35.32
CA LEU A 353 26.54 -20.71 -36.59
C LEU A 353 25.70 -20.20 -37.77
N GLY A 354 24.38 -20.35 -37.66
CA GLY A 354 23.41 -19.82 -38.59
C GLY A 354 23.28 -18.29 -38.59
N ASP A 355 23.70 -17.62 -37.52
CA ASP A 355 23.85 -16.15 -37.44
C ASP A 355 25.23 -15.75 -38.00
N ALA A 356 25.28 -15.61 -39.32
CA ALA A 356 26.53 -15.33 -40.03
C ALA A 356 27.12 -13.95 -39.70
N ASN A 357 26.31 -13.02 -39.20
CA ASN A 357 26.74 -11.65 -38.93
C ASN A 357 27.04 -11.39 -37.43
N GLN A 358 26.64 -12.33 -36.56
CA GLN A 358 26.89 -12.33 -35.11
C GLN A 358 26.29 -11.10 -34.39
N ASP A 359 25.20 -10.54 -34.91
CA ASP A 359 24.41 -9.50 -34.22
C ASP A 359 23.42 -10.09 -33.21
N GLY A 360 23.39 -11.41 -33.13
CA GLY A 360 22.50 -12.18 -32.28
C GLY A 360 21.10 -12.23 -32.85
N TYR A 361 20.85 -11.97 -34.13
CA TYR A 361 19.55 -12.13 -34.78
C TYR A 361 19.65 -13.11 -35.94
N ILE A 362 18.80 -14.14 -35.94
CA ILE A 362 18.69 -15.02 -37.11
C ILE A 362 17.62 -14.47 -38.07
N ASN A 363 18.07 -13.93 -39.19
CA ASN A 363 17.24 -13.31 -40.21
C ASN A 363 17.28 -14.11 -41.52
N THR A 364 16.29 -14.99 -41.67
CA THR A 364 16.11 -15.81 -42.88
C THR A 364 15.94 -14.99 -44.16
N ALA A 365 15.52 -13.72 -44.09
CA ALA A 365 15.39 -12.86 -45.26
C ALA A 365 16.74 -12.48 -45.90
N ILE A 366 17.84 -12.55 -45.13
CA ILE A 366 19.21 -12.33 -45.62
C ILE A 366 20.00 -13.63 -45.78
N GLY A 367 19.34 -14.78 -45.62
CA GLY A 367 19.93 -16.11 -45.86
C GLY A 367 20.55 -16.78 -44.64
N GLU A 368 20.33 -16.25 -43.44
CA GLU A 368 20.70 -16.91 -42.19
C GLU A 368 19.79 -18.11 -41.90
N LEU A 369 20.34 -19.10 -41.21
CA LEU A 369 19.69 -20.39 -41.00
C LEU A 369 19.39 -20.60 -39.52
N PHE A 370 18.21 -21.14 -39.21
CA PHE A 370 17.90 -21.53 -37.84
C PHE A 370 18.55 -22.86 -37.49
N ASP A 371 18.45 -23.85 -38.36
CA ASP A 371 19.08 -25.17 -38.30
C ASP A 371 20.26 -25.13 -39.31
N TYR A 372 21.49 -25.02 -38.80
CA TYR A 372 22.65 -24.76 -39.65
C TYR A 372 23.16 -26.04 -40.33
N ASP A 373 23.08 -27.17 -39.64
CA ASP A 373 23.61 -28.45 -40.12
C ASP A 373 22.58 -29.25 -40.96
N GLY A 374 21.29 -28.92 -40.83
CA GLY A 374 20.18 -29.45 -41.60
C GLY A 374 19.67 -30.80 -41.11
N ASP A 375 19.96 -31.20 -39.86
CA ASP A 375 19.54 -32.48 -39.29
C ASP A 375 18.06 -32.48 -38.81
N GLY A 376 17.44 -31.30 -38.77
CA GLY A 376 16.05 -31.07 -38.39
C GLY A 376 15.86 -30.71 -36.91
N ASN A 377 16.93 -30.65 -36.13
CA ASN A 377 16.95 -30.04 -34.81
C ASN A 377 17.21 -28.54 -34.94
N GLN A 378 16.82 -27.80 -33.91
CA GLN A 378 17.12 -26.37 -33.83
C GLN A 378 18.23 -26.19 -32.80
N PRO A 379 18.96 -25.06 -32.81
CA PRO A 379 20.11 -24.86 -31.91
C PRO A 379 19.76 -24.99 -30.43
N TYR A 380 18.48 -24.87 -30.10
CA TYR A 380 17.93 -25.09 -28.76
C TYR A 380 16.49 -25.59 -28.84
N ASP A 381 16.22 -26.71 -28.17
CA ASP A 381 14.87 -27.22 -27.94
C ASP A 381 14.28 -26.62 -26.66
N HIS A 382 13.22 -25.84 -26.83
CA HIS A 382 12.53 -25.17 -25.74
C HIS A 382 11.76 -26.18 -24.85
N ALA A 383 11.27 -27.30 -25.39
CA ALA A 383 10.51 -28.25 -24.60
C ALA A 383 11.38 -29.00 -23.58
N THR A 384 12.63 -29.29 -23.93
CA THR A 384 13.56 -30.10 -23.14
C THR A 384 14.68 -29.30 -22.49
N GLY A 385 15.01 -28.12 -23.04
CA GLY A 385 16.15 -27.31 -22.62
C GLY A 385 17.50 -27.80 -23.16
N GLU A 386 17.50 -28.74 -24.11
CA GLU A 386 18.71 -29.29 -24.72
C GLU A 386 19.24 -28.37 -25.83
N PHE A 387 20.58 -28.26 -25.92
CA PHE A 387 21.27 -27.57 -26.99
C PHE A 387 21.67 -28.56 -28.09
N ASP A 388 21.57 -28.12 -29.33
CA ASP A 388 22.17 -28.83 -30.44
C ASP A 388 23.59 -28.30 -30.68
N GLU A 389 24.59 -28.99 -30.14
CA GLU A 389 25.94 -28.42 -29.97
C GLU A 389 26.70 -28.16 -31.27
N ASP A 390 26.30 -28.77 -32.39
CA ASP A 390 26.88 -28.53 -33.73
C ASP A 390 26.25 -27.34 -34.47
N ASP A 391 25.17 -26.77 -33.95
CA ASP A 391 24.62 -25.49 -34.38
C ASP A 391 25.30 -24.27 -33.70
N TRP A 392 26.18 -24.49 -32.71
CA TRP A 392 26.84 -23.41 -31.94
C TRP A 392 28.32 -23.21 -32.32
N GLY A 393 28.73 -21.94 -32.35
CA GLY A 393 30.11 -21.53 -32.66
C GLY A 393 31.08 -21.58 -31.48
N THR A 394 32.28 -21.04 -31.70
CA THR A 394 33.24 -20.76 -30.62
C THR A 394 32.82 -19.54 -29.81
N ILE A 395 33.37 -19.36 -28.61
CA ILE A 395 33.14 -18.17 -27.79
C ILE A 395 33.51 -16.91 -28.56
N ASN A 396 32.51 -16.05 -28.82
CA ASN A 396 32.69 -14.87 -29.64
C ASN A 396 33.07 -13.65 -28.81
N LYS A 397 32.49 -13.50 -27.60
CA LYS A 397 32.65 -12.31 -26.79
C LYS A 397 32.96 -12.63 -25.34
N LEU A 398 33.88 -11.85 -24.76
CA LEU A 398 34.11 -11.71 -23.33
C LEU A 398 33.64 -10.34 -22.87
N GLU A 399 32.96 -10.29 -21.74
CA GLU A 399 32.70 -9.04 -21.04
C GLU A 399 33.34 -9.13 -19.66
N ASP A 400 34.49 -8.46 -19.53
CA ASP A 400 35.34 -8.43 -18.35
C ASP A 400 34.62 -7.78 -17.15
N ASN A 401 34.69 -8.36 -15.95
CA ASN A 401 34.15 -7.77 -14.72
C ASN A 401 32.64 -7.43 -14.81
N TYR A 402 31.85 -8.35 -15.37
CA TYR A 402 30.45 -8.15 -15.70
C TYR A 402 29.59 -7.85 -14.47
N ASN A 403 28.92 -6.69 -14.49
CA ASN A 403 28.13 -6.18 -13.36
C ASN A 403 26.68 -5.82 -13.74
N ARG A 404 26.18 -6.34 -14.86
CA ARG A 404 24.84 -6.01 -15.39
C ARG A 404 23.88 -7.19 -15.32
N VAL A 405 24.09 -8.11 -14.39
CA VAL A 405 23.10 -9.15 -14.10
C VAL A 405 21.90 -8.50 -13.42
N ASN A 406 20.73 -9.09 -13.59
CA ASN A 406 19.58 -8.74 -12.78
C ASN A 406 19.52 -9.75 -11.62
N THR A 407 19.85 -9.29 -10.43
CA THR A 407 19.76 -10.07 -9.18
C THR A 407 18.46 -9.84 -8.42
N GLN A 408 17.58 -8.95 -8.92
CA GLN A 408 16.41 -8.47 -8.18
C GLN A 408 16.79 -7.92 -6.79
N VAL A 409 18.00 -7.36 -6.67
CA VAL A 409 18.39 -6.53 -5.53
C VAL A 409 17.85 -5.11 -5.79
N PRO A 410 17.31 -4.43 -4.77
CA PRO A 410 16.68 -3.12 -4.88
C PRO A 410 17.52 -2.13 -5.68
N VAL A 411 16.93 -1.56 -6.73
CA VAL A 411 17.58 -0.51 -7.51
C VAL A 411 17.60 0.77 -6.69
N GLY A 412 18.77 1.11 -6.13
CA GLY A 412 18.98 2.33 -5.36
C GLY A 412 19.07 2.13 -3.84
N GLY A 413 18.79 0.92 -3.33
CA GLY A 413 18.98 0.58 -1.91
C GLY A 413 20.48 0.50 -1.55
N TYR A 414 21.27 -0.23 -2.36
CA TYR A 414 22.70 -0.41 -2.11
C TYR A 414 23.52 -0.41 -3.40
N PRO A 415 24.74 0.16 -3.41
CA PRO A 415 25.74 -0.26 -4.38
C PRO A 415 26.04 -1.74 -4.12
N TYR A 416 26.12 -2.57 -5.16
CA TYR A 416 26.45 -3.99 -4.97
C TYR A 416 27.47 -4.48 -5.99
N LYS A 417 28.12 -5.59 -5.65
CA LYS A 417 29.05 -6.30 -6.54
C LYS A 417 28.85 -7.80 -6.40
N ILE A 418 28.99 -8.50 -7.51
CA ILE A 418 28.90 -9.96 -7.58
C ILE A 418 30.28 -10.54 -7.89
N PHE A 419 30.59 -11.66 -7.26
CA PHE A 419 31.91 -12.27 -7.29
C PHE A 419 31.82 -13.75 -6.89
N ASP A 420 32.96 -14.43 -6.83
CA ASP A 420 33.12 -15.82 -6.41
C ASP A 420 34.23 -15.87 -5.36
N GLU A 421 33.84 -15.67 -4.11
CA GLU A 421 34.77 -15.67 -3.00
C GLU A 421 35.53 -17.00 -2.94
N GLY A 422 36.87 -16.93 -2.97
CA GLY A 422 37.72 -18.12 -2.93
C GLY A 422 37.79 -18.92 -4.24
N LEU A 423 37.18 -18.45 -5.33
CA LEU A 423 37.21 -19.08 -6.66
C LEU A 423 36.66 -20.51 -6.66
N GLN A 424 35.53 -20.71 -5.98
CA GLN A 424 34.91 -22.01 -5.77
C GLN A 424 33.76 -22.31 -6.74
N GLY A 425 33.50 -21.39 -7.67
CA GLY A 425 32.44 -21.50 -8.66
C GLY A 425 31.05 -21.31 -8.06
N LYS A 426 30.94 -20.53 -6.98
CA LYS A 426 29.67 -20.18 -6.33
C LYS A 426 29.51 -18.67 -6.35
N LEU A 427 28.30 -18.20 -6.67
CA LEU A 427 28.07 -16.76 -6.74
C LEU A 427 27.93 -16.19 -5.33
N CYS A 428 28.69 -15.14 -5.06
CA CYS A 428 28.55 -14.27 -3.91
C CYS A 428 28.05 -12.89 -4.36
N ILE A 429 27.38 -12.20 -3.46
CA ILE A 429 27.05 -10.79 -3.57
C ILE A 429 27.57 -10.04 -2.34
N ASP A 430 27.97 -8.80 -2.59
CA ASP A 430 28.32 -7.77 -1.60
C ASP A 430 27.29 -6.64 -1.80
N LEU A 431 26.50 -6.36 -0.77
CA LEU A 431 25.64 -5.20 -0.60
C LEU A 431 26.42 -4.11 0.15
N GLY A 432 26.35 -2.87 -0.33
CA GLY A 432 27.15 -1.77 0.24
C GLY A 432 28.56 -1.67 -0.34
N TYR A 433 28.92 -2.52 -1.29
CA TYR A 433 30.23 -2.65 -1.93
C TYR A 433 31.10 -1.39 -1.92
N THR A 434 32.25 -1.52 -1.24
CA THR A 434 33.34 -0.56 -1.31
C THR A 434 34.51 -1.13 -2.10
N SER A 435 35.11 -0.30 -2.95
CA SER A 435 36.15 -0.77 -3.87
C SER A 435 37.38 -1.33 -3.14
N GLY A 436 37.56 -2.65 -3.19
CA GLY A 436 38.76 -3.35 -2.74
C GLY A 436 38.61 -4.14 -1.44
N ASP A 437 37.42 -4.16 -0.84
CA ASP A 437 37.12 -4.94 0.36
C ASP A 437 35.75 -5.61 0.20
N PRO A 438 35.67 -6.70 -0.59
CA PRO A 438 34.40 -7.36 -0.85
C PRO A 438 33.96 -8.19 0.36
N GLU A 439 32.74 -7.95 0.82
CA GLU A 439 32.07 -8.69 1.91
C GLU A 439 31.02 -9.66 1.31
N VAL A 440 30.76 -10.78 1.99
CA VAL A 440 29.82 -11.79 1.47
C VAL A 440 28.51 -11.66 2.20
N ASP A 441 27.59 -10.94 1.57
CA ASP A 441 26.25 -10.66 2.11
C ASP A 441 25.20 -11.59 1.51
N GLY A 442 25.60 -12.49 0.61
CA GLY A 442 24.73 -13.54 0.11
C GLY A 442 25.48 -14.55 -0.74
N ARG A 443 24.98 -15.78 -0.79
CA ARG A 443 25.61 -16.85 -1.59
C ARG A 443 24.61 -17.80 -2.23
N ASP A 444 24.85 -18.13 -3.50
CA ASP A 444 24.23 -19.24 -4.23
C ASP A 444 25.08 -20.50 -4.04
N GLU A 445 24.72 -21.32 -3.06
CA GLU A 445 25.45 -22.50 -2.61
C GLU A 445 25.30 -23.69 -3.57
N ASP A 446 24.15 -23.78 -4.25
CA ASP A 446 23.79 -24.90 -5.12
C ASP A 446 23.87 -24.60 -6.62
N ASN A 447 24.17 -23.34 -7.00
CA ASN A 447 24.16 -22.82 -8.37
C ASN A 447 22.79 -23.01 -9.07
N ALA A 448 21.69 -22.96 -8.34
CA ALA A 448 20.35 -22.99 -8.92
C ALA A 448 19.92 -21.62 -9.49
N GLY A 449 20.72 -20.57 -9.27
CA GLY A 449 20.43 -19.21 -9.72
C GLY A 449 19.59 -18.40 -8.72
N LEU A 450 19.55 -18.83 -7.45
CA LEU A 450 18.97 -18.14 -6.31
C LEU A 450 20.03 -18.02 -5.22
N PHE A 451 20.01 -16.94 -4.43
CA PHE A 451 20.76 -16.92 -3.18
C PHE A 451 20.07 -17.83 -2.16
N ASP A 452 20.85 -18.65 -1.46
CA ASP A 452 20.36 -19.56 -0.42
C ASP A 452 20.20 -18.87 0.95
N TRP A 453 20.84 -17.72 1.11
CA TRP A 453 20.76 -16.83 2.27
C TRP A 453 21.25 -15.43 1.86
N MET A 454 20.83 -14.42 2.60
CA MET A 454 21.27 -13.04 2.43
C MET A 454 21.31 -12.33 3.79
N ASP A 455 22.31 -11.49 3.99
CA ASP A 455 22.44 -10.46 5.03
C ASP A 455 21.99 -9.15 4.35
N VAL A 456 20.72 -8.78 4.52
CA VAL A 456 20.16 -7.62 3.78
C VAL A 456 20.43 -6.32 4.49
N ASN A 457 20.58 -6.34 5.81
CA ASN A 457 20.81 -5.16 6.64
C ASN A 457 22.31 -4.79 6.79
N GLN A 458 23.24 -5.64 6.34
CA GLN A 458 24.70 -5.48 6.41
C GLN A 458 25.24 -5.39 7.84
N ASP A 459 24.66 -6.15 8.77
CA ASP A 459 25.13 -6.20 10.15
C ASP A 459 26.16 -7.31 10.42
N GLY A 460 26.33 -8.22 9.44
CA GLY A 460 27.30 -9.31 9.47
C GLY A 460 26.73 -10.64 9.94
N ASP A 461 25.42 -10.76 10.17
CA ASP A 461 24.74 -12.04 10.33
C ASP A 461 23.47 -12.21 9.46
N THR A 462 22.63 -13.20 9.78
CA THR A 462 21.43 -13.55 8.98
C THR A 462 20.29 -14.03 9.89
N LEU A 463 20.42 -13.75 11.18
CA LEU A 463 19.51 -14.20 12.23
C LEU A 463 18.42 -13.17 12.51
N ASP A 464 18.56 -11.98 11.92
CA ASP A 464 17.66 -10.88 12.09
C ASP A 464 16.33 -11.12 11.41
N ILE A 465 15.36 -10.40 11.96
CA ILE A 465 14.06 -10.19 11.36
C ILE A 465 14.13 -8.78 10.77
N VAL A 466 13.74 -8.66 9.52
CA VAL A 466 13.75 -7.41 8.76
C VAL A 466 12.38 -7.18 8.15
N SER A 467 11.96 -5.93 8.17
CA SER A 467 10.84 -5.37 7.41
C SER A 467 11.34 -4.88 6.06
N VAL A 468 10.43 -4.57 5.15
CA VAL A 468 10.76 -4.03 3.83
C VAL A 468 9.96 -2.76 3.58
N ASP A 469 10.59 -1.61 3.88
CA ASP A 469 10.02 -0.29 3.60
C ASP A 469 9.44 -0.24 2.17
N GLU A 470 8.12 -0.08 2.10
CA GLU A 470 7.41 0.13 0.87
C GLU A 470 7.73 1.53 0.33
N ALA A 471 7.81 1.62 -0.99
CA ALA A 471 8.23 2.86 -1.63
C ALA A 471 7.38 3.22 -2.82
N ILE A 472 6.94 4.47 -2.83
CA ILE A 472 6.37 5.13 -3.99
C ILE A 472 7.53 5.53 -4.90
N CYS A 473 7.52 5.07 -6.15
CA CYS A 473 8.51 5.50 -7.13
C CYS A 473 8.35 6.99 -7.43
N LEU A 474 9.48 7.70 -7.47
CA LEU A 474 9.56 9.08 -7.91
C LEU A 474 10.49 9.18 -9.12
N TYR A 475 10.44 10.32 -9.83
CA TYR A 475 11.34 10.56 -10.96
C TYR A 475 12.83 10.42 -10.58
N SER A 476 13.21 10.86 -9.38
CA SER A 476 14.62 10.91 -8.95
C SER A 476 14.92 10.12 -7.68
N GLY A 477 14.19 9.04 -7.40
CA GLY A 477 14.38 8.22 -6.21
C GLY A 477 13.09 7.55 -5.79
N ASN A 478 12.97 7.28 -4.50
CA ASN A 478 11.77 6.75 -3.85
C ASN A 478 11.29 7.74 -2.78
N LEU A 479 10.04 7.61 -2.40
CA LEU A 479 9.49 8.11 -1.14
C LEU A 479 9.02 6.88 -0.37
N TYR A 480 9.63 6.63 0.77
CA TYR A 480 9.25 5.53 1.65
C TYR A 480 7.99 5.90 2.44
N ASP A 481 7.25 4.90 2.91
CA ASP A 481 6.09 5.01 3.80
C ASP A 481 6.38 5.76 5.10
N ASP A 482 7.52 5.50 5.77
CA ASP A 482 7.96 6.23 6.96
C ASP A 482 8.12 7.73 6.68
N GLU A 483 8.81 8.07 5.58
CA GLU A 483 8.99 9.43 5.09
C GLU A 483 7.63 10.06 4.74
N LEU A 484 6.72 9.30 4.11
CA LEU A 484 5.37 9.76 3.81
C LEU A 484 4.57 10.03 5.09
N ALA A 485 4.62 9.15 6.09
CA ALA A 485 3.97 9.32 7.37
C ALA A 485 4.49 10.58 8.09
N GLU A 486 5.81 10.77 8.14
CA GLU A 486 6.44 11.98 8.69
C GLU A 486 6.00 13.26 7.96
N LEU A 487 5.88 13.21 6.64
CA LEU A 487 5.39 14.33 5.84
C LEU A 487 3.92 14.64 6.16
N LEU A 488 3.05 13.64 6.19
CA LEU A 488 1.63 13.82 6.46
C LEU A 488 1.36 14.27 7.90
N ASN A 489 2.21 13.87 8.86
CA ASN A 489 2.13 14.33 10.26
C ASN A 489 2.39 15.84 10.42
N GLN A 490 2.90 16.52 9.39
CA GLN A 490 3.06 17.98 9.39
C GLN A 490 1.75 18.73 9.13
N LEU A 491 0.72 18.04 8.61
CA LEU A 491 -0.56 18.63 8.24
C LEU A 491 -1.52 18.60 9.43
N SER A 492 -1.85 19.78 9.97
CA SER A 492 -2.88 19.94 11.01
C SER A 492 -4.23 20.21 10.35
N VAL A 493 -4.81 19.18 9.72
CA VAL A 493 -6.06 19.26 8.95
C VAL A 493 -7.12 18.31 9.52
N ALA A 494 -8.40 18.60 9.25
CA ALA A 494 -9.52 17.79 9.72
C ALA A 494 -9.42 16.35 9.20
N LYS A 495 -9.09 16.19 7.91
CA LYS A 495 -9.05 14.88 7.23
C LYS A 495 -8.01 14.83 6.12
N ILE A 496 -7.42 13.66 5.93
CA ILE A 496 -6.61 13.34 4.75
C ILE A 496 -7.16 12.07 4.11
N THR A 497 -7.46 12.11 2.82
CA THR A 497 -7.80 10.92 2.03
C THR A 497 -6.66 10.58 1.10
N ILE A 498 -6.24 9.31 1.07
CA ILE A 498 -5.10 8.82 0.30
C ILE A 498 -5.56 7.67 -0.57
N VAL A 499 -5.39 7.80 -1.88
CA VAL A 499 -5.68 6.76 -2.86
C VAL A 499 -4.38 6.37 -3.56
N ALA A 500 -3.93 5.15 -3.32
CA ALA A 500 -2.62 4.65 -3.75
C ALA A 500 -2.77 3.49 -4.75
N LEU A 501 -2.39 3.73 -6.00
CA LEU A 501 -2.23 2.70 -7.04
C LEU A 501 -0.98 1.79 -6.89
N PRO A 502 0.19 2.27 -6.42
CA PRO A 502 1.45 1.55 -6.57
C PRO A 502 1.40 0.07 -6.16
N CYS A 503 2.24 -0.75 -6.79
CA CYS A 503 2.47 -2.12 -6.31
C CYS A 503 2.88 -2.08 -4.84
N PHE A 504 2.51 -3.10 -4.06
CA PHE A 504 2.79 -3.15 -2.62
C PHE A 504 2.13 -2.03 -1.81
N SER A 505 1.22 -1.24 -2.40
CA SER A 505 0.63 -0.07 -1.72
C SER A 505 -0.06 -0.36 -0.40
N GLY A 506 -0.42 -1.61 -0.12
CA GLY A 506 -0.93 -2.05 1.18
C GLY A 506 -0.01 -1.81 2.36
N GLY A 507 1.31 -1.93 2.15
CA GLY A 507 2.30 -1.77 3.22
C GLY A 507 2.32 -0.35 3.82
N ILE A 508 1.97 0.66 3.02
CA ILE A 508 1.93 2.04 3.52
C ILE A 508 0.84 2.26 4.60
N VAL A 509 -0.17 1.39 4.68
CA VAL A 509 -1.29 1.56 5.62
C VAL A 509 -0.77 1.62 7.04
N GLU A 510 0.18 0.75 7.38
CA GLU A 510 0.65 0.52 8.73
C GLU A 510 1.38 1.72 9.34
N ASP A 511 2.09 2.51 8.52
CA ASP A 511 2.76 3.74 8.95
C ASP A 511 1.89 4.98 8.81
N VAL A 512 1.09 4.99 7.74
CA VAL A 512 0.31 6.17 7.38
C VAL A 512 -1.00 6.21 8.14
N SER A 513 -1.49 5.12 8.73
CA SER A 513 -2.76 5.11 9.46
C SER A 513 -2.78 6.12 10.62
N SER A 514 -3.89 6.87 10.71
CA SER A 514 -4.15 7.81 11.80
C SER A 514 -5.63 8.12 11.86
N SER A 515 -6.13 8.50 13.04
CA SER A 515 -7.55 8.78 13.30
C SER A 515 -8.22 9.84 12.40
N ASN A 516 -7.45 10.63 11.65
CA ASN A 516 -7.94 11.62 10.68
C ASN A 516 -7.64 11.24 9.21
N ARG A 517 -7.28 9.99 8.93
CA ARG A 517 -6.87 9.53 7.61
C ARG A 517 -7.80 8.44 7.08
N ILE A 518 -8.05 8.50 5.79
CA ILE A 518 -8.73 7.45 5.01
C ILE A 518 -7.73 6.99 3.97
N ILE A 519 -7.36 5.71 4.01
CA ILE A 519 -6.34 5.12 3.15
C ILE A 519 -7.01 4.06 2.28
N CYS A 520 -6.79 4.16 0.97
CA CYS A 520 -7.36 3.29 -0.05
C CYS A 520 -6.22 2.81 -0.95
N THR A 521 -5.86 1.53 -0.88
CA THR A 521 -4.75 0.97 -1.64
C THR A 521 -5.25 -0.03 -2.68
N ALA A 522 -4.53 -0.17 -3.79
CA ALA A 522 -4.92 -1.07 -4.88
C ALA A 522 -4.69 -2.55 -4.56
N THR A 523 -3.78 -2.86 -3.64
CA THR A 523 -3.39 -4.23 -3.34
C THR A 523 -2.74 -4.32 -1.95
N ILE A 524 -2.53 -5.54 -1.45
CA ILE A 524 -1.79 -5.83 -0.21
C ILE A 524 -0.27 -5.61 -0.36
N GLU A 525 0.40 -5.49 0.78
CA GLU A 525 1.85 -5.27 0.93
C GLU A 525 2.76 -6.26 0.17
N ASP A 526 2.33 -7.51 -0.03
CA ASP A 526 3.14 -8.55 -0.67
C ASP A 526 2.73 -8.82 -2.13
N ALA A 527 1.90 -7.94 -2.70
CA ALA A 527 1.31 -8.12 -4.02
C ALA A 527 1.56 -6.93 -4.97
N VAL A 528 1.63 -7.25 -6.26
CA VAL A 528 1.74 -6.26 -7.33
C VAL A 528 0.37 -5.82 -7.82
N SER A 529 0.24 -4.54 -8.18
CA SER A 529 -0.97 -4.00 -8.81
C SER A 529 -0.93 -4.08 -10.33
N TRP A 530 -2.09 -4.21 -10.99
CA TRP A 530 -2.24 -4.48 -12.41
C TRP A 530 -3.24 -3.54 -13.10
N GLY A 531 -2.87 -3.06 -14.29
CA GLY A 531 -3.83 -2.47 -15.23
C GLY A 531 -4.49 -1.15 -14.82
N ASP A 532 -4.04 -0.54 -13.71
CA ASP A 532 -4.50 0.76 -13.20
C ASP A 532 -6.02 0.80 -12.91
N LEU A 533 -6.67 -0.36 -12.75
CA LEU A 533 -8.14 -0.46 -12.69
C LEU A 533 -8.69 0.09 -11.39
N PHE A 534 -8.11 -0.27 -10.24
CA PHE A 534 -8.53 0.26 -8.94
C PHE A 534 -8.59 1.80 -8.92
N ILE A 535 -7.48 2.49 -9.21
CA ILE A 535 -7.44 3.96 -9.14
C ILE A 535 -8.39 4.61 -10.14
N ARG A 536 -8.52 4.03 -11.35
CA ARG A 536 -9.48 4.52 -12.36
C ARG A 536 -10.91 4.28 -11.93
N GLY A 537 -11.19 3.16 -11.28
CA GLY A 537 -12.48 2.83 -10.68
C GLY A 537 -12.84 3.84 -9.59
N PHE A 538 -11.90 4.14 -8.70
CA PHE A 538 -12.07 5.09 -7.60
C PHE A 538 -12.34 6.51 -8.12
N VAL A 539 -11.50 6.99 -9.05
CA VAL A 539 -11.70 8.28 -9.71
C VAL A 539 -13.02 8.30 -10.50
N ALA A 540 -13.38 7.22 -11.18
CA ALA A 540 -14.63 7.14 -11.93
C ALA A 540 -15.87 7.16 -11.04
N ALA A 541 -15.80 6.54 -9.85
CA ALA A 541 -16.87 6.56 -8.85
C ALA A 541 -17.15 8.00 -8.42
N LEU A 542 -16.11 8.73 -8.00
CA LEU A 542 -16.22 10.13 -7.58
C LEU A 542 -16.62 11.06 -8.74
N HIS A 543 -16.08 10.85 -9.94
CA HIS A 543 -16.37 11.70 -11.10
C HIS A 543 -17.77 11.43 -11.71
N GLY A 544 -18.40 10.29 -11.40
CA GLY A 544 -19.65 9.86 -12.01
C GLY A 544 -19.52 9.46 -13.49
N LYS A 545 -18.29 9.23 -13.97
CA LYS A 545 -18.01 8.72 -15.32
C LYS A 545 -16.65 8.03 -15.39
N ASN A 546 -16.53 7.01 -16.25
CA ASN A 546 -15.27 6.31 -16.47
C ASN A 546 -14.36 6.99 -17.51
N GLU A 547 -13.19 6.41 -17.77
CA GLU A 547 -12.18 6.88 -18.71
C GLU A 547 -12.68 7.06 -20.16
N TYR A 548 -13.80 6.45 -20.52
CA TYR A 548 -14.44 6.57 -21.83
C TYR A 548 -15.56 7.62 -21.86
N GLY A 549 -15.79 8.31 -20.73
CA GLY A 549 -16.88 9.25 -20.52
C GLY A 549 -18.26 8.60 -20.37
N ASN A 550 -18.33 7.28 -20.14
CA ASN A 550 -19.60 6.62 -19.85
C ASN A 550 -20.00 6.92 -18.39
N PRO A 551 -21.28 7.21 -18.11
CA PRO A 551 -21.75 7.44 -16.76
C PRO A 551 -21.48 6.25 -15.83
N VAL A 552 -21.12 6.57 -14.59
CA VAL A 552 -20.90 5.66 -13.47
C VAL A 552 -21.75 6.14 -12.30
N ASP A 553 -22.28 5.21 -11.52
CA ASP A 553 -23.08 5.50 -10.33
C ASP A 553 -22.58 4.61 -9.19
N ALA A 554 -21.97 5.24 -8.19
CA ALA A 554 -21.44 4.58 -6.99
C ALA A 554 -22.22 4.97 -5.72
N ASP A 555 -23.29 5.75 -5.84
CA ASP A 555 -24.14 6.18 -4.73
C ASP A 555 -25.02 4.99 -4.30
N THR A 556 -24.51 4.20 -3.37
CA THR A 556 -25.17 2.98 -2.92
C THR A 556 -26.25 3.24 -1.88
N ASN A 557 -26.10 4.34 -1.11
CA ASN A 557 -27.05 4.72 -0.08
C ASN A 557 -28.18 5.63 -0.61
N GLY A 558 -28.04 6.20 -1.81
CA GLY A 558 -29.02 7.05 -2.48
C GLY A 558 -29.12 8.45 -1.90
N ASN A 559 -28.08 8.95 -1.22
CA ASN A 559 -28.07 10.28 -0.59
C ASN A 559 -27.70 11.39 -1.59
N GLY A 560 -27.36 11.05 -2.84
CA GLY A 560 -26.99 11.97 -3.90
C GLY A 560 -25.52 12.38 -3.89
N TYR A 561 -24.71 11.81 -3.00
CA TYR A 561 -23.28 12.06 -2.85
C TYR A 561 -22.52 10.74 -2.90
N ILE A 562 -21.22 10.82 -3.20
CA ILE A 562 -20.33 9.65 -3.21
C ILE A 562 -19.34 9.83 -2.07
N SER A 563 -19.45 8.98 -1.04
CA SER A 563 -18.49 8.91 0.05
C SER A 563 -17.19 8.21 -0.38
N MET A 564 -16.12 8.34 0.41
CA MET A 564 -14.86 7.63 0.13
C MET A 564 -15.02 6.12 0.22
N LEU A 565 -15.86 5.63 1.15
CA LEU A 565 -16.20 4.22 1.27
C LEU A 565 -16.93 3.69 0.02
N GLU A 566 -17.87 4.48 -0.52
CA GLU A 566 -18.57 4.12 -1.76
C GLU A 566 -17.65 4.12 -2.97
N ALA A 567 -16.75 5.09 -3.06
CA ALA A 567 -15.74 5.13 -4.11
C ALA A 567 -14.81 3.91 -4.04
N PHE A 568 -14.38 3.51 -2.84
CA PHE A 568 -13.57 2.31 -2.63
C PHE A 568 -14.30 1.04 -3.05
N ASN A 569 -15.50 0.79 -2.53
CA ASN A 569 -16.28 -0.42 -2.84
C ASN A 569 -16.63 -0.50 -4.33
N TYR A 570 -16.90 0.64 -4.98
CA TYR A 570 -17.07 0.67 -6.43
C TYR A 570 -15.77 0.29 -7.15
N ALA A 571 -14.63 0.86 -6.73
CA ALA A 571 -13.33 0.60 -7.34
C ALA A 571 -12.96 -0.89 -7.24
N ALA A 572 -12.98 -1.44 -6.02
CA ALA A 572 -12.62 -2.82 -5.75
C ALA A 572 -13.58 -3.81 -6.44
N GLY A 573 -14.88 -3.55 -6.42
CA GLY A 573 -15.87 -4.38 -7.11
C GLY A 573 -15.82 -4.33 -8.65
N ASN A 574 -15.13 -3.33 -9.23
CA ASN A 574 -14.89 -3.21 -10.67
C ASN A 574 -13.45 -3.53 -11.07
N ASP A 575 -12.61 -3.95 -10.12
CA ASP A 575 -11.33 -4.55 -10.45
C ASP A 575 -11.52 -6.01 -10.87
N TYR A 576 -11.03 -6.36 -12.04
CA TYR A 576 -11.15 -7.72 -12.59
C TYR A 576 -9.80 -8.45 -12.62
N TYR A 577 -8.72 -7.79 -12.18
CA TYR A 577 -7.45 -8.45 -11.92
C TYR A 577 -7.47 -9.09 -10.54
N ASP A 578 -6.53 -10.02 -10.31
CA ASP A 578 -6.36 -10.71 -9.04
C ASP A 578 -5.52 -9.80 -8.12
N GLU A 579 -6.14 -8.71 -7.68
CA GLU A 579 -5.61 -7.72 -6.73
C GLU A 579 -6.46 -7.75 -5.45
N ILE A 580 -5.89 -7.29 -4.35
CA ILE A 580 -6.55 -7.34 -3.03
C ILE A 580 -6.57 -5.91 -2.45
N PRO A 581 -7.47 -5.03 -2.92
CA PRO A 581 -7.54 -3.66 -2.42
C PRO A 581 -7.77 -3.60 -0.92
N GLN A 582 -7.09 -2.66 -0.25
CA GLN A 582 -7.22 -2.45 1.20
C GLN A 582 -7.77 -1.05 1.54
N TYR A 583 -8.50 -0.99 2.64
CA TYR A 583 -9.17 0.20 3.14
C TYR A 583 -8.99 0.33 4.66
N ASP A 584 -8.48 1.47 5.11
CA ASP A 584 -8.30 1.84 6.52
C ASP A 584 -8.83 3.26 6.75
N ASP A 585 -9.69 3.45 7.76
CA ASP A 585 -10.21 4.78 8.08
C ASP A 585 -10.51 5.01 9.56
N ASN A 586 -9.96 4.17 10.44
CA ASN A 586 -10.13 4.28 11.89
C ASN A 586 -8.83 4.66 12.63
N GLY A 587 -7.67 4.57 11.98
CA GLY A 587 -6.38 4.90 12.57
C GLY A 587 -5.69 3.77 13.34
N ASP A 588 -6.15 2.53 13.22
CA ASP A 588 -5.58 1.37 13.92
C ASP A 588 -4.47 0.67 13.11
N GLY A 589 -4.29 1.00 11.83
CA GLY A 589 -3.28 0.39 10.98
C GLY A 589 -3.63 -1.00 10.47
N LEU A 590 -4.86 -1.48 10.71
CA LEU A 590 -5.35 -2.80 10.31
C LEU A 590 -6.45 -2.65 9.24
N SER A 591 -6.03 -2.57 7.98
CA SER A 591 -6.98 -2.42 6.88
C SER A 591 -7.89 -3.63 6.65
N HIS A 592 -9.04 -3.37 6.04
CA HIS A 592 -9.98 -4.36 5.53
C HIS A 592 -9.90 -4.51 4.01
N THR A 593 -10.25 -5.69 3.51
CA THR A 593 -10.31 -5.98 2.06
C THR A 593 -11.76 -6.05 1.58
N ASP A 594 -11.99 -5.81 0.28
CA ASP A 594 -13.33 -5.83 -0.33
C ASP A 594 -14.06 -7.18 -0.16
N PRO A 595 -15.40 -7.17 0.02
CA PRO A 595 -16.25 -6.01 0.23
C PRO A 595 -16.16 -5.48 1.66
N ILE A 596 -16.00 -4.15 1.80
CA ILE A 596 -16.01 -3.52 3.11
C ILE A 596 -17.46 -3.55 3.62
N PRO A 597 -17.70 -4.05 4.85
CA PRO A 597 -19.03 -4.08 5.42
C PRO A 597 -19.62 -2.67 5.55
N ALA A 598 -20.94 -2.59 5.69
CA ALA A 598 -21.59 -1.33 6.03
C ALA A 598 -21.01 -0.83 7.37
N GLY A 599 -20.59 0.43 7.40
CA GLY A 599 -19.84 1.03 8.51
C GLY A 599 -18.32 1.02 8.37
N GLY A 600 -17.79 0.54 7.25
CA GLY A 600 -16.38 0.72 6.92
C GLY A 600 -15.44 -0.19 7.72
N ASP A 601 -14.17 0.21 7.72
CA ASP A 601 -13.18 -0.17 8.74
C ASP A 601 -13.35 0.68 10.03
N GLY A 602 -13.92 1.87 9.85
CA GLY A 602 -14.49 2.78 10.82
C GLY A 602 -15.40 3.81 10.12
N PRO A 603 -15.89 4.84 10.85
CA PRO A 603 -16.93 5.73 10.35
C PRO A 603 -16.41 6.92 9.52
N LEU A 604 -15.10 7.10 9.36
CA LEU A 604 -14.56 8.36 8.83
C LEU A 604 -14.84 8.53 7.34
N GLY A 605 -14.56 7.51 6.52
CA GLY A 605 -14.65 7.62 5.07
C GLY A 605 -16.05 7.44 4.50
N CYS A 606 -16.97 6.85 5.25
CA CYS A 606 -18.40 6.87 4.89
C CYS A 606 -19.02 8.27 5.00
N ASN A 607 -18.40 9.16 5.79
CA ASN A 607 -18.82 10.53 6.06
C ASN A 607 -17.89 11.59 5.48
N THR A 608 -17.08 11.19 4.50
CA THR A 608 -16.13 12.08 3.85
C THR A 608 -16.40 12.15 2.37
N TYR A 609 -16.49 13.38 1.86
CA TYR A 609 -16.92 13.72 0.52
C TYR A 609 -16.01 14.83 -0.02
N LEU A 610 -15.77 14.88 -1.34
CA LEU A 610 -15.02 15.98 -1.96
C LEU A 610 -15.85 17.26 -2.17
N THR A 611 -16.98 17.37 -1.48
CA THR A 611 -17.89 18.52 -1.55
C THR A 611 -18.57 18.74 -0.20
N ASP A 612 -19.13 19.92 0.00
CA ASP A 612 -19.90 20.21 1.20
C ASP A 612 -21.22 19.44 1.15
N VAL A 613 -21.40 18.53 2.10
CA VAL A 613 -22.65 17.78 2.28
C VAL A 613 -23.42 18.38 3.43
N LEU A 614 -24.69 18.67 3.19
CA LEU A 614 -25.59 19.14 4.23
C LEU A 614 -26.24 17.92 4.90
N VAL A 615 -25.54 17.35 5.89
CA VAL A 615 -25.99 16.16 6.62
C VAL A 615 -27.34 16.43 7.28
N GLY A 616 -28.32 15.57 7.01
CA GLY A 616 -29.69 15.71 7.50
C GLY A 616 -30.67 16.45 6.56
N ASN A 617 -30.25 16.85 5.37
CA ASN A 617 -31.15 17.31 4.30
C ASN A 617 -31.85 16.09 3.68
N MET A 618 -32.97 15.69 4.28
CA MET A 618 -33.67 14.45 3.97
C MET A 618 -34.65 14.59 2.81
N ASP A 619 -35.10 15.81 2.51
CA ASP A 619 -36.05 16.06 1.41
C ASP A 619 -35.41 16.66 0.15
N GLY A 620 -34.11 16.94 0.19
CA GLY A 620 -33.29 17.33 -0.95
C GLY A 620 -33.47 18.78 -1.39
N ASP A 621 -33.99 19.65 -0.53
CA ASP A 621 -34.23 21.06 -0.84
C ASP A 621 -33.06 22.00 -0.46
N ASN A 622 -31.97 21.42 0.02
CA ASN A 622 -30.70 22.08 0.40
C ASN A 622 -30.82 22.96 1.65
N ASP A 623 -31.69 22.58 2.58
CA ASP A 623 -31.65 23.02 3.98
C ASP A 623 -31.78 21.84 4.95
N VAL A 624 -31.51 22.06 6.24
CA VAL A 624 -31.84 21.10 7.31
C VAL A 624 -32.85 21.81 8.18
N ALA A 625 -34.13 21.63 7.86
CA ALA A 625 -35.22 22.35 8.47
C ALA A 625 -36.31 21.41 9.01
N PHE A 626 -37.46 22.01 9.33
CA PHE A 626 -38.61 21.26 9.83
C PHE A 626 -39.19 20.30 8.77
N GLY A 627 -38.85 20.49 7.48
CA GLY A 627 -39.27 19.66 6.35
C GLY A 627 -38.65 18.26 6.37
N ASP A 628 -37.46 18.12 6.96
CA ASP A 628 -36.68 16.88 6.99
C ASP A 628 -37.11 15.92 8.09
N TYR A 629 -37.64 16.43 9.21
CA TYR A 629 -38.07 15.64 10.35
C TYR A 629 -39.08 14.53 10.00
N PRO A 630 -40.14 14.79 9.19
CA PRO A 630 -41.04 13.73 8.72
C PRO A 630 -40.34 12.63 7.92
N THR A 631 -39.33 12.97 7.13
CA THR A 631 -38.58 12.02 6.30
C THR A 631 -37.64 11.18 7.17
N LEU A 632 -36.88 11.82 8.07
CA LEU A 632 -36.09 11.13 9.09
C LEU A 632 -36.96 10.18 9.93
N ALA A 633 -38.11 10.65 10.42
CA ALA A 633 -39.03 9.85 11.21
C ALA A 633 -39.67 8.70 10.41
N ALA A 634 -39.83 8.84 9.09
CA ALA A 634 -40.30 7.76 8.23
C ALA A 634 -39.27 6.63 8.15
N TYR A 635 -37.99 6.97 7.91
CA TYR A 635 -36.89 6.00 7.91
C TYR A 635 -36.70 5.33 9.28
N TRP A 636 -36.82 6.10 10.37
CA TRP A 636 -36.72 5.58 11.74
C TRP A 636 -37.78 4.53 12.09
N MET A 637 -38.94 4.57 11.41
CA MET A 637 -40.04 3.64 11.64
C MET A 637 -40.03 2.42 10.70
N GLU A 638 -39.12 2.35 9.73
CA GLU A 638 -38.95 1.18 8.90
C GLU A 638 -38.24 0.06 9.67
N VAL A 639 -38.76 -1.17 9.56
CA VAL A 639 -38.26 -2.34 10.31
C VAL A 639 -37.68 -3.35 9.32
N GLY A 640 -36.37 -3.59 9.39
CA GLY A 640 -35.63 -4.52 8.51
C GLY A 640 -34.79 -3.81 7.43
N CYS A 641 -33.91 -2.90 7.84
CA CYS A 641 -33.22 -1.93 6.99
C CYS A 641 -32.17 -2.56 6.06
N GLY A 642 -32.59 -2.91 4.84
CA GLY A 642 -31.72 -2.97 3.66
C GLY A 642 -31.78 -1.68 2.81
N GLY A 643 -32.46 -0.63 3.29
CA GLY A 643 -32.70 0.61 2.54
C GLY A 643 -32.90 1.86 3.40
N CYS A 644 -32.49 1.84 4.67
CA CYS A 644 -32.61 2.99 5.58
C CYS A 644 -31.29 3.77 5.71
N VAL A 645 -30.33 3.50 4.81
CA VAL A 645 -28.94 4.00 4.82
C VAL A 645 -28.85 5.53 4.77
N VAL A 646 -29.88 6.22 4.26
CA VAL A 646 -29.95 7.69 4.21
C VAL A 646 -30.12 8.33 5.60
N ALA A 647 -30.62 7.59 6.59
CA ALA A 647 -30.87 8.08 7.95
C ALA A 647 -29.84 7.59 8.99
N ASP A 648 -28.86 6.82 8.53
CA ASP A 648 -27.70 6.34 9.28
C ASP A 648 -26.54 7.30 8.96
N PHE A 649 -26.47 8.41 9.68
CA PHE A 649 -25.53 9.50 9.43
C PHE A 649 -24.14 9.19 9.96
N ASN A 650 -24.01 8.34 10.97
CA ASN A 650 -22.71 7.90 11.46
C ASN A 650 -22.21 6.61 10.79
N CYS A 651 -23.02 6.06 9.87
CA CYS A 651 -22.82 4.82 9.13
C CYS A 651 -22.59 3.59 9.99
N ASP A 652 -23.00 3.58 11.27
CA ASP A 652 -22.74 2.45 12.16
C ASP A 652 -23.69 1.25 11.92
N THR A 653 -24.41 1.29 10.79
CA THR A 653 -25.45 0.36 10.32
C THR A 653 -26.75 0.44 11.10
N LYS A 654 -26.88 1.40 12.02
CA LYS A 654 -28.04 1.58 12.87
C LYS A 654 -28.60 2.98 12.64
N ILE A 655 -29.87 3.11 12.98
CA ILE A 655 -30.54 4.40 13.02
C ILE A 655 -30.96 4.58 14.47
N ASP A 656 -30.14 5.32 15.21
CA ASP A 656 -30.28 5.48 16.64
C ASP A 656 -30.00 6.91 17.12
N TYR A 657 -30.03 7.12 18.43
CA TYR A 657 -29.93 8.45 19.01
C TYR A 657 -28.67 9.23 18.60
N LEU A 658 -27.60 8.56 18.14
CA LEU A 658 -26.41 9.18 17.57
C LEU A 658 -26.73 9.89 16.26
N ASP A 659 -27.48 9.26 15.35
CA ASP A 659 -27.97 9.87 14.11
C ASP A 659 -28.93 11.03 14.39
N LEU A 660 -29.83 10.86 15.36
CA LEU A 660 -30.72 11.95 15.76
C LEU A 660 -29.94 13.12 16.37
N ARG A 661 -28.87 12.83 17.12
CA ARG A 661 -28.01 13.87 17.68
C ARG A 661 -27.32 14.64 16.56
N GLU A 662 -26.73 13.93 15.60
CA GLU A 662 -26.07 14.52 14.44
C GLU A 662 -27.03 15.37 13.60
N PHE A 663 -28.23 14.85 13.33
CA PHE A 663 -29.30 15.60 12.67
C PHE A 663 -29.69 16.88 13.45
N ILE A 664 -29.83 16.80 14.77
CA ILE A 664 -30.18 17.95 15.60
C ILE A 664 -29.05 18.99 15.61
N GLU A 665 -27.80 18.56 15.63
CA GLU A 665 -26.63 19.44 15.59
C GLU A 665 -26.60 20.24 14.28
N ASN A 666 -26.83 19.58 13.14
CA ASN A 666 -26.95 20.21 11.83
C ASN A 666 -28.16 21.16 11.75
N TRP A 667 -29.33 20.72 12.23
CA TRP A 667 -30.54 21.57 12.31
C TRP A 667 -30.33 22.84 13.14
N LEU A 668 -29.59 22.73 14.26
CA LEU A 668 -29.30 23.87 15.12
C LEU A 668 -28.26 24.81 14.52
N ALA A 669 -27.31 24.30 13.74
CA ALA A 669 -26.32 25.11 13.04
C ALA A 669 -26.97 26.09 12.04
N GLU A 670 -28.05 25.70 11.36
CA GLU A 670 -28.77 26.60 10.45
C GLU A 670 -29.64 27.66 11.16
N ILE A 671 -30.07 27.39 12.39
CA ILE A 671 -30.96 28.29 13.15
C ILE A 671 -30.18 29.38 13.91
N LEU A 672 -28.89 29.15 14.20
CA LEU A 672 -28.03 30.03 15.00
C LEU A 672 -27.28 31.08 14.16
#